data_AF-A0A2P7Z4K1-F1
#
_entry.id   AF-A0A2P7Z4K1-F1
#
_cell.length_a   1.000
_cell.length_b   1.000
_cell.length_c   1.000
_cell.angle_alpha   90.00
_cell.angle_beta   90.00
_cell.angle_gamma   90.00
#
_symmetry.space_group_name_H-M   'P 1'
#
loop_
_entity.id
_entity.type
_entity.pdbx_description
1 polymer ?
#
loop_
_entity_poly.entity_id
_entity_poly.type
_entity_poly.pdbx_seq_one_letter_code
_entity_poly.pdbx_strand_id
1 'polypeptide(L)'
;MINGFNEWASSERLIQSSPLDQLKDRCVAIDAEHHVQRLLTGDTKEPLLPALGGTPFTIEKTIVAQIKQFEDSGIKPFFVFHGISAIGEQRKLVAAELQAKKINEAWDLYNASNPDQAVATFGTACSFDSDHIYRYVQSILHRRNVPFLVAPYSAYAQIAYMEGDVVDAIQGPSELLAFNTQRVIIDFDFERKTFSWVTRQSCIDNLAVGNAQLWNDACLLAGSNLLQVLPSLDNDATPTRLPKIKAAADLLKRMGLSGNAICIQYQDEPLHRQFDYLDNYRKAVMSIQHHVITTFDGEMVTLNKESAPNDVHAFIGQRLPDEIYYYVSRGTIGTRVLSWRTSGQIVEKPPVDGGINYTYEALVRDRIIPQRVKALALLSQSLHRFYQHKDVSLKLFFQGQEGPGRALGVTDAGDVKGSVAEWHVSKAAIMDRMMVVKADVPSLYFAIESLSSTDFAKSTVVPKRNAQKVMSESQEIQCNALWKYLQLHGYISREHTLSPHGKILRTAFSTAQAKGLSPATFSEPLLLGIELLRLGLLNTDNLFPVPPYHGAPFRGSDLDQRNTLLVSRVACLGRLEHKPIGYTGPLSRNLLGYKSLASVARQSQRDLLDMSLCTMFLDGDIDRNINETILKDVGFSLPFLKDNDCGLGIAVKHYLDELSAADDPTSKDSRQAVKEKGKGSWFPQVVDYHKSLDYAFALWDAIYQAVQEAPADLVSGHAKTEWKSVDQWLKDRR
;
A
#
# COMPACT_ATOMS: atom_id res chain seq x y z
N MET A 1 3.87 -11.83 15.04
CA MET A 1 4.15 -12.26 16.42
C MET A 1 4.00 -13.76 16.52
N ILE A 2 4.92 -14.43 17.23
CA ILE A 2 4.79 -15.86 17.55
C ILE A 2 3.54 -16.03 18.43
N ASN A 3 2.61 -16.89 18.00
CA ASN A 3 1.31 -17.00 18.67
C ASN A 3 1.43 -17.48 20.11
N GLY A 4 0.76 -16.78 21.02
CA GLY A 4 0.78 -17.08 22.46
C GLY A 4 2.08 -16.71 23.18
N PHE A 5 3.05 -16.05 22.52
CA PHE A 5 4.33 -15.70 23.15
C PHE A 5 4.16 -14.76 24.35
N ASN A 6 3.43 -13.64 24.19
CA ASN A 6 3.28 -12.65 25.26
C ASN A 6 2.55 -13.23 26.48
N GLU A 7 1.51 -14.04 26.24
CA GLU A 7 0.76 -14.74 27.29
C GLU A 7 1.68 -15.67 28.10
N TRP A 8 2.46 -16.50 27.41
CA TRP A 8 3.41 -17.42 28.02
C TRP A 8 4.56 -16.70 28.75
N ALA A 9 5.19 -15.72 28.10
CA ALA A 9 6.31 -14.99 28.69
C ALA A 9 5.90 -14.21 29.95
N SER A 10 4.67 -13.70 29.98
CA SER A 10 4.08 -13.06 31.16
C SER A 10 3.79 -14.08 32.27
N SER A 11 3.16 -15.22 31.95
CA SER A 11 2.85 -16.25 32.96
C SER A 11 4.09 -16.84 33.63
N GLU A 12 5.18 -16.99 32.86
CA GLU A 12 6.47 -17.49 33.35
C GLU A 12 7.38 -16.38 33.94
N ARG A 13 6.90 -15.13 34.01
CA ARG A 13 7.64 -13.96 34.53
C ARG A 13 8.99 -13.73 33.85
N LEU A 14 9.05 -13.96 32.54
CA LEU A 14 10.26 -13.77 31.73
C LEU A 14 10.44 -12.30 31.29
N ILE A 15 9.36 -11.52 31.31
CA ILE A 15 9.37 -10.10 30.94
C ILE A 15 9.98 -9.28 32.07
N GLN A 16 11.08 -8.60 31.78
CA GLN A 16 11.77 -7.70 32.69
C GLN A 16 11.40 -6.24 32.38
N SER A 17 11.50 -5.37 33.38
CA SER A 17 11.25 -3.93 33.23
C SER A 17 12.47 -3.14 33.69
N SER A 18 12.87 -2.15 32.90
CA SER A 18 14.02 -1.28 33.16
C SER A 18 13.65 0.21 32.97
N PRO A 19 14.33 1.14 33.67
CA PRO A 19 14.17 2.58 33.44
C PRO A 19 14.60 3.00 32.03
N LEU A 20 13.84 3.91 31.41
CA LEU A 20 14.11 4.46 30.07
C LEU A 20 15.49 5.12 29.97
N ASP A 21 16.01 5.66 31.08
CA ASP A 21 17.34 6.28 31.14
C ASP A 21 18.48 5.35 30.70
N GLN A 22 18.29 4.02 30.77
CA GLN A 22 19.28 3.05 30.26
C GLN A 22 19.45 3.09 28.74
N LEU A 23 18.46 3.62 28.01
CA LEU A 23 18.47 3.77 26.55
C LEU A 23 18.86 5.19 26.10
N LYS A 24 19.24 6.06 27.03
CA LYS A 24 19.68 7.41 26.69
C LYS A 24 20.94 7.37 25.80
N ASP A 25 20.91 8.14 24.73
CA ASP A 25 21.91 8.26 23.67
C ASP A 25 22.14 6.98 22.84
N ARG A 26 21.31 5.94 23.06
CA ARG A 26 21.38 4.65 22.38
C ARG A 26 20.58 4.63 21.07
N CYS A 27 21.09 3.87 20.11
CA CYS A 27 20.41 3.57 18.87
C CYS A 27 19.47 2.38 19.07
N VAL A 28 18.18 2.59 18.86
CA VAL A 28 17.16 1.54 19.01
C VAL A 28 16.61 1.19 17.63
N ALA A 29 16.88 -0.04 17.17
CA ALA A 29 16.22 -0.59 15.99
C ALA A 29 14.74 -0.82 16.28
N ILE A 30 13.87 -0.33 15.40
CA ILE A 30 12.43 -0.47 15.47
C ILE A 30 11.98 -1.26 14.26
N ASP A 31 11.37 -2.43 14.48
CA ASP A 31 10.65 -3.13 13.42
C ASP A 31 9.45 -2.30 12.96
N ALA A 32 9.53 -1.75 11.75
CA ALA A 32 8.59 -0.74 11.29
C ALA A 32 7.19 -1.30 11.03
N GLU A 33 7.08 -2.54 10.55
CA GLU A 33 5.80 -3.20 10.31
C GLU A 33 5.07 -3.46 11.63
N HIS A 34 5.74 -4.05 12.61
CA HIS A 34 5.19 -4.27 13.94
C HIS A 34 4.81 -2.95 14.62
N HIS A 35 5.66 -1.93 14.51
CA HIS A 35 5.38 -0.61 15.06
C HIS A 35 4.11 -0.01 14.46
N VAL A 36 3.99 0.03 13.13
CA VAL A 36 2.81 0.56 12.43
C VAL A 36 1.55 -0.25 12.77
N GLN A 37 1.63 -1.59 12.78
CA GLN A 37 0.50 -2.44 13.16
C GLN A 37 0.02 -2.15 14.59
N ARG A 38 0.92 -1.87 15.53
CA ARG A 38 0.55 -1.45 16.89
C ARG A 38 -0.19 -0.11 16.92
N LEU A 39 0.17 0.84 16.05
CA LEU A 39 -0.57 2.12 15.95
C LEU A 39 -1.98 1.92 15.41
N LEU A 40 -2.15 0.98 14.48
CA LEU A 40 -3.43 0.67 13.86
C LEU A 40 -4.37 -0.16 14.74
N THR A 41 -3.82 -0.90 15.72
CA THR A 41 -4.59 -1.84 16.55
C THR A 41 -4.63 -1.48 18.04
N GLY A 42 -3.76 -0.58 18.50
CA GLY A 42 -3.67 -0.11 19.88
C GLY A 42 -4.61 1.06 20.21
N ASP A 43 -4.20 1.92 21.12
CA ASP A 43 -5.04 3.00 21.66
C ASP A 43 -5.34 4.11 20.64
N THR A 44 -4.48 4.26 19.65
CA THR A 44 -4.64 5.23 18.55
C THR A 44 -5.40 4.68 17.36
N LYS A 45 -5.98 3.48 17.47
CA LYS A 45 -6.68 2.84 16.36
C LYS A 45 -7.86 3.68 15.87
N GLU A 46 -8.12 3.62 14.58
CA GLU A 46 -9.30 4.17 13.95
C GLU A 46 -10.27 3.03 13.64
N PRO A 47 -11.30 2.78 14.46
CA PRO A 47 -12.17 1.61 14.31
C PRO A 47 -12.86 1.54 12.95
N LEU A 48 -13.17 2.71 12.36
CA LEU A 48 -13.86 2.83 11.08
C LEU A 48 -12.91 2.86 9.86
N LEU A 49 -11.60 2.72 10.06
CA LEU A 49 -10.64 2.65 8.94
C LEU A 49 -11.00 1.55 7.92
N PRO A 50 -11.39 0.32 8.32
CA PRO A 50 -11.82 -0.71 7.37
C PRO A 50 -13.10 -0.34 6.60
N ALA A 51 -13.94 0.55 7.14
CA ALA A 51 -15.17 1.00 6.51
C ALA A 51 -14.97 2.17 5.51
N LEU A 52 -13.80 2.80 5.53
CA LEU A 52 -13.43 3.91 4.64
C LEU A 52 -12.31 3.56 3.64
N GLY A 53 -11.40 2.69 4.06
CA GLY A 53 -10.12 2.46 3.40
C GLY A 53 -9.21 3.69 3.40
N GLY A 54 -8.10 3.60 2.66
CA GLY A 54 -7.19 4.71 2.45
C GLY A 54 -6.13 4.82 3.55
N THR A 55 -5.59 6.02 3.72
CA THR A 55 -4.59 6.32 4.76
C THR A 55 -5.29 6.81 6.04
N PRO A 56 -4.97 6.27 7.24
CA PRO A 56 -5.58 6.74 8.49
C PRO A 56 -5.36 8.23 8.72
N PHE A 57 -6.34 8.93 9.30
CA PHE A 57 -6.26 10.37 9.54
C PHE A 57 -5.23 10.75 10.62
N THR A 58 -5.03 9.86 11.59
CA THR A 58 -4.17 10.07 12.77
C THR A 58 -2.71 9.69 12.53
N ILE A 59 -2.41 8.85 11.53
CA ILE A 59 -1.12 8.15 11.41
C ILE A 59 0.09 9.10 11.45
N GLU A 60 0.03 10.22 10.72
CA GLU A 60 1.14 11.18 10.68
C GLU A 60 1.32 11.90 12.01
N LYS A 61 0.22 12.30 12.66
CA LYS A 61 0.26 12.95 13.98
C LYS A 61 0.84 12.00 15.03
N THR A 62 0.40 10.74 15.02
CA THR A 62 0.85 9.72 15.98
C THR A 62 2.32 9.40 15.81
N ILE A 63 2.79 9.16 14.57
CA ILE A 63 4.20 8.90 14.30
C ILE A 63 5.08 10.08 14.73
N VAL A 64 4.68 11.31 14.39
CA VAL A 64 5.43 12.52 14.78
C VAL A 64 5.48 12.67 16.30
N ALA A 65 4.38 12.40 17.00
CA ALA A 65 4.35 12.45 18.46
C ALA A 65 5.28 11.40 19.09
N GLN A 66 5.33 10.18 18.53
CA GLN A 66 6.22 9.12 19.04
C GLN A 66 7.69 9.36 18.73
N ILE A 67 8.02 9.88 17.54
CA ILE A 67 9.39 10.34 17.23
C ILE A 67 9.85 11.34 18.29
N LYS A 68 8.98 12.31 18.62
CA LYS A 68 9.27 13.28 19.67
C LYS A 68 9.45 12.62 21.05
N GLN A 69 8.66 11.61 21.41
CA GLN A 69 8.84 10.88 22.67
C GLN A 69 10.20 10.16 22.74
N PHE A 70 10.66 9.58 21.63
CA PHE A 70 12.01 9.02 21.55
C PHE A 70 13.08 10.11 21.72
N GLU A 71 12.96 11.22 21.01
CA GLU A 71 13.87 12.37 21.09
C GLU A 71 13.94 12.96 22.51
N ASP A 72 12.79 13.20 23.14
CA ASP A 72 12.66 13.74 24.51
C ASP A 72 13.29 12.77 25.55
N SER A 73 13.32 11.48 25.24
CA SER A 73 13.96 10.44 26.07
C SER A 73 15.44 10.23 25.73
N GLY A 74 15.99 10.97 24.77
CA GLY A 74 17.37 10.81 24.27
C GLY A 74 17.61 9.53 23.48
N ILE A 75 16.57 8.85 23.02
CA ILE A 75 16.66 7.63 22.21
C ILE A 75 16.82 8.02 20.73
N LYS A 76 17.72 7.33 20.01
CA LYS A 76 17.88 7.48 18.57
C LYS A 76 17.13 6.35 17.84
N PRO A 77 15.89 6.57 17.37
CA PRO A 77 15.14 5.53 16.69
C PRO A 77 15.71 5.26 15.30
N PHE A 78 15.84 3.99 14.93
CA PHE A 78 16.22 3.53 13.60
C PHE A 78 15.18 2.53 13.08
N PHE A 79 14.40 2.92 12.08
CA PHE A 79 13.30 2.08 11.58
C PHE A 79 13.80 1.10 10.51
N VAL A 80 13.47 -0.19 10.65
CA VAL A 80 13.78 -1.21 9.63
C VAL A 80 12.48 -1.77 9.03
N PHE A 81 12.32 -1.63 7.72
CA PHE A 81 11.18 -2.13 6.96
C PHE A 81 11.49 -3.45 6.27
N HIS A 82 10.47 -4.28 6.08
CA HIS A 82 10.56 -5.43 5.17
C HIS A 82 10.72 -4.97 3.72
N GLY A 83 11.54 -5.70 2.96
CA GLY A 83 11.84 -5.46 1.56
C GLY A 83 11.02 -6.29 0.59
N ILE A 84 11.71 -6.91 -0.36
CA ILE A 84 11.10 -7.72 -1.41
C ILE A 84 10.52 -8.98 -0.77
N SER A 85 9.24 -9.27 -1.05
CA SER A 85 8.55 -10.45 -0.52
C SER A 85 9.02 -11.69 -1.27
N ALA A 86 9.72 -12.56 -0.55
CA ALA A 86 10.25 -13.82 -1.06
C ALA A 86 9.19 -14.92 -1.11
N ILE A 87 8.40 -15.05 -0.03
CA ILE A 87 7.52 -16.17 0.31
C ILE A 87 6.41 -15.70 1.25
N GLY A 88 5.27 -16.43 1.24
CA GLY A 88 4.19 -16.24 2.21
C GLY A 88 2.98 -15.52 1.64
N GLU A 89 2.96 -15.19 0.34
CA GLU A 89 1.80 -14.60 -0.32
C GLU A 89 0.53 -15.44 -0.15
N GLN A 90 0.66 -16.78 -0.18
CA GLN A 90 -0.46 -17.69 0.06
C GLN A 90 -1.05 -17.52 1.47
N ARG A 91 -0.18 -17.30 2.46
CA ARG A 91 -0.62 -17.09 3.83
C ARG A 91 -1.19 -15.69 4.02
N LYS A 92 -0.53 -14.66 3.47
CA LYS A 92 -1.06 -13.30 3.46
C LYS A 92 -2.46 -13.28 2.83
N LEU A 93 -2.67 -14.10 1.81
CA LEU A 93 -3.97 -14.32 1.18
C LEU A 93 -4.97 -14.96 2.15
N VAL A 94 -4.66 -16.08 2.78
CA VAL A 94 -5.56 -16.72 3.78
C VAL A 94 -5.92 -15.77 4.92
N ALA A 95 -4.95 -15.01 5.43
CA ALA A 95 -5.19 -14.00 6.46
C ALA A 95 -6.11 -12.87 5.96
N ALA A 96 -5.90 -12.39 4.72
CA ALA A 96 -6.75 -11.38 4.10
C ALA A 96 -8.17 -11.90 3.84
N GLU A 97 -8.35 -13.17 3.48
CA GLU A 97 -9.67 -13.81 3.34
C GLU A 97 -10.42 -13.92 4.67
N LEU A 98 -9.73 -14.31 5.75
CA LEU A 98 -10.33 -14.32 7.08
C LEU A 98 -10.73 -12.90 7.53
N GLN A 99 -9.90 -11.92 7.20
CA GLN A 99 -10.20 -10.51 7.47
C GLN A 99 -11.43 -10.02 6.70
N ALA A 100 -11.51 -10.36 5.41
CA ALA A 100 -12.65 -10.01 4.58
C ALA A 100 -13.96 -10.58 5.14
N LYS A 101 -13.94 -11.80 5.68
CA LYS A 101 -15.10 -12.39 6.39
C LYS A 101 -15.54 -11.57 7.60
N LYS A 102 -14.60 -11.16 8.47
CA LYS A 102 -14.91 -10.28 9.62
C LYS A 102 -15.45 -8.91 9.20
N ILE A 103 -14.94 -8.35 8.10
CA ILE A 103 -15.45 -7.10 7.53
C ILE A 103 -16.89 -7.29 7.03
N ASN A 104 -17.19 -8.42 6.37
CA ASN A 104 -18.56 -8.74 5.96
C ASN A 104 -19.50 -8.84 7.18
N GLU A 105 -19.09 -9.52 8.24
CA GLU A 105 -19.86 -9.61 9.50
C GLU A 105 -20.11 -8.22 10.12
N ALA A 106 -19.11 -7.34 10.12
CA ALA A 106 -19.26 -5.96 10.61
C ALA A 106 -20.27 -5.15 9.78
N TRP A 107 -20.27 -5.33 8.45
CA TRP A 107 -21.26 -4.73 7.58
C TRP A 107 -22.67 -5.28 7.83
N ASP A 108 -22.82 -6.59 8.04
CA ASP A 108 -24.11 -7.20 8.33
C ASP A 108 -24.71 -6.65 9.64
N LEU A 109 -23.89 -6.48 10.69
CA LEU A 109 -24.29 -5.83 11.95
C LEU A 109 -24.70 -4.37 11.74
N TYR A 110 -23.95 -3.61 10.93
CA TYR A 110 -24.27 -2.22 10.62
C TYR A 110 -25.61 -2.12 9.88
N ASN A 111 -25.85 -3.00 8.91
CA ASN A 111 -27.10 -3.05 8.14
C ASN A 111 -28.29 -3.50 9.00
N ALA A 112 -28.06 -4.33 10.02
CA ALA A 112 -29.06 -4.73 11.01
C ALA A 112 -29.36 -3.63 12.06
N SER A 113 -28.90 -2.39 11.86
CA SER A 113 -29.08 -1.26 12.79
C SER A 113 -28.46 -1.47 14.18
N ASN A 114 -27.33 -2.16 14.25
CA ASN A 114 -26.55 -2.36 15.46
C ASN A 114 -25.16 -1.70 15.35
N PRO A 115 -25.10 -0.35 15.36
CA PRO A 115 -23.89 0.40 15.02
C PRO A 115 -22.75 0.20 16.03
N ASP A 116 -23.04 0.11 17.32
CA ASP A 116 -22.01 -0.01 18.36
C ASP A 116 -21.25 -1.34 18.24
N GLN A 117 -21.99 -2.43 18.03
CA GLN A 117 -21.37 -3.74 17.78
C GLN A 117 -20.64 -3.76 16.44
N ALA A 118 -21.18 -3.14 15.40
CA ALA A 118 -20.50 -3.03 14.11
C ALA A 118 -19.16 -2.29 14.23
N VAL A 119 -19.11 -1.16 14.95
CA VAL A 119 -17.89 -0.39 15.19
C VAL A 119 -16.86 -1.22 15.97
N ALA A 120 -17.30 -1.97 16.98
CA ALA A 120 -16.44 -2.89 17.71
C ALA A 120 -15.86 -3.98 16.78
N THR A 121 -16.70 -4.61 15.96
CA THR A 121 -16.28 -5.64 14.99
C THR A 121 -15.31 -5.06 13.95
N PHE A 122 -15.59 -3.88 13.38
CA PHE A 122 -14.64 -3.18 12.49
C PHE A 122 -13.31 -2.90 13.19
N GLY A 123 -13.34 -2.49 14.45
CA GLY A 123 -12.14 -2.29 15.26
C GLY A 123 -11.31 -3.57 15.45
N THR A 124 -11.94 -4.75 15.54
CA THR A 124 -11.22 -6.04 15.55
C THR A 124 -10.71 -6.45 14.17
N ALA A 125 -11.35 -5.95 13.11
CA ALA A 125 -10.93 -6.10 11.72
C ALA A 125 -9.95 -4.99 11.26
N CYS A 126 -9.32 -4.27 12.18
CA CYS A 126 -8.34 -3.22 11.88
C CYS A 126 -6.90 -3.76 11.65
N SER A 127 -6.72 -5.08 11.47
CA SER A 127 -5.47 -5.67 10.96
C SER A 127 -5.40 -5.59 9.43
N PHE A 128 -5.44 -4.34 8.95
CA PHE A 128 -5.36 -3.97 7.54
C PHE A 128 -4.01 -4.41 6.92
N ASP A 129 -3.99 -4.72 5.63
CA ASP A 129 -2.75 -4.94 4.86
C ASP A 129 -1.95 -3.64 4.76
N SER A 130 -1.08 -3.37 5.75
CA SER A 130 -0.38 -2.08 5.90
C SER A 130 0.69 -1.82 4.82
N ASP A 131 0.84 -2.72 3.85
CA ASP A 131 1.76 -2.59 2.71
C ASP A 131 1.55 -1.25 1.97
N HIS A 132 0.31 -0.73 1.88
CA HIS A 132 0.01 0.52 1.16
C HIS A 132 0.43 1.79 1.91
N ILE A 133 0.62 1.74 3.23
CA ILE A 133 1.01 2.92 4.04
C ILE A 133 2.50 3.02 4.30
N TYR A 134 3.28 1.94 4.16
CA TYR A 134 4.70 1.96 4.53
C TYR A 134 5.50 3.02 3.79
N ARG A 135 5.25 3.22 2.49
CA ARG A 135 5.92 4.28 1.72
C ARG A 135 5.57 5.68 2.23
N TYR A 136 4.33 5.89 2.67
CA TYR A 136 3.95 7.15 3.30
C TYR A 136 4.64 7.34 4.66
N VAL A 137 4.75 6.28 5.47
CA VAL A 137 5.50 6.30 6.73
C VAL A 137 6.97 6.63 6.49
N GLN A 138 7.62 5.97 5.52
CA GLN A 138 9.01 6.27 5.13
C GLN A 138 9.17 7.75 4.73
N SER A 139 8.21 8.32 4.01
CA SER A 139 8.24 9.75 3.66
C SER A 139 8.10 10.69 4.87
N ILE A 140 7.37 10.27 5.91
CA ILE A 140 7.27 11.02 7.17
C ILE A 140 8.62 10.96 7.91
N LEU A 141 9.24 9.78 8.01
CA LEU A 141 10.55 9.60 8.62
C LEU A 141 11.61 10.44 7.92
N HIS A 142 11.65 10.41 6.59
CA HIS A 142 12.55 11.23 5.77
C HIS A 142 12.37 12.73 6.04
N ARG A 143 11.13 13.24 6.02
CA ARG A 143 10.84 14.67 6.33
C ARG A 143 11.20 15.07 7.76
N ARG A 144 11.29 14.11 8.67
CA ARG A 144 11.69 14.31 10.07
C ARG A 144 13.16 14.00 10.33
N ASN A 145 13.94 13.68 9.30
CA ASN A 145 15.35 13.28 9.40
C ASN A 145 15.57 12.07 10.34
N VAL A 146 14.59 11.17 10.44
CA VAL A 146 14.72 9.93 11.21
C VAL A 146 15.31 8.84 10.31
N PRO A 147 16.40 8.17 10.72
CA PRO A 147 17.02 7.15 9.89
C PRO A 147 16.10 5.93 9.76
N PHE A 148 16.06 5.39 8.54
CA PHE A 148 15.41 4.13 8.26
C PHE A 148 16.17 3.35 7.19
N LEU A 149 15.93 2.05 7.16
CA LEU A 149 16.43 1.11 6.16
C LEU A 149 15.28 0.22 5.70
N VAL A 150 15.19 -0.04 4.39
CA VAL A 150 14.41 -1.17 3.89
C VAL A 150 15.35 -2.35 3.74
N ALA A 151 15.14 -3.40 4.53
CA ALA A 151 15.90 -4.64 4.41
C ALA A 151 15.74 -5.21 2.99
N PRO A 152 16.66 -6.03 2.48
CA PRO A 152 16.49 -6.61 1.15
C PRO A 152 15.29 -7.55 1.06
N TYR A 153 15.01 -8.25 2.17
CA TYR A 153 13.89 -9.17 2.33
C TYR A 153 13.28 -9.01 3.74
N SER A 154 13.57 -9.88 4.71
CA SER A 154 13.07 -9.76 6.08
C SER A 154 13.79 -8.67 6.90
N ALA A 155 13.03 -7.78 7.55
CA ALA A 155 13.56 -6.85 8.55
C ALA A 155 14.20 -7.59 9.74
N TYR A 156 13.64 -8.75 10.13
CA TYR A 156 14.10 -9.49 11.31
C TYR A 156 15.57 -9.92 11.20
N ALA A 157 15.95 -10.48 10.05
CA ALA A 157 17.33 -10.90 9.81
C ALA A 157 18.29 -9.70 9.71
N GLN A 158 17.85 -8.60 9.10
CA GLN A 158 18.65 -7.40 8.99
C GLN A 158 18.89 -6.75 10.36
N ILE A 159 17.85 -6.66 11.19
CA ILE A 159 17.95 -6.18 12.57
C ILE A 159 18.89 -7.07 13.39
N ALA A 160 18.78 -8.40 13.26
CA ALA A 160 19.66 -9.33 13.97
C ALA A 160 21.13 -9.17 13.57
N TYR A 161 21.41 -8.92 12.28
CA TYR A 161 22.76 -8.62 11.80
C TYR A 161 23.32 -7.30 12.33
N MET A 162 22.45 -6.30 12.58
CA MET A 162 22.86 -4.98 13.08
C MET A 162 23.06 -4.92 14.60
N GLU A 163 22.65 -5.96 15.35
CA GLU A 163 22.70 -5.99 16.81
C GLU A 163 24.14 -5.89 17.32
N GLY A 164 24.42 -4.89 18.16
CA GLY A 164 25.73 -4.68 18.80
C GLY A 164 26.70 -3.80 17.99
N ASP A 165 26.65 -3.86 16.66
CA ASP A 165 27.53 -3.05 15.79
C ASP A 165 26.89 -1.71 15.40
N VAL A 166 25.61 -1.70 15.04
CA VAL A 166 24.89 -0.50 14.58
C VAL A 166 23.78 -0.08 15.53
N VAL A 167 23.12 -1.05 16.16
CA VAL A 167 22.03 -0.80 17.12
C VAL A 167 22.35 -1.38 18.48
N ASP A 168 22.06 -0.62 19.54
CA ASP A 168 22.31 -1.01 20.92
C ASP A 168 21.16 -1.85 21.51
N ALA A 169 19.93 -1.60 21.04
CA ALA A 169 18.73 -2.28 21.48
C ALA A 169 17.73 -2.44 20.34
N ILE A 170 16.81 -3.39 20.49
CA ILE A 170 15.87 -3.78 19.44
C ILE A 170 14.45 -3.78 20.01
N GLN A 171 13.54 -3.09 19.35
CA GLN A 171 12.10 -3.14 19.59
C GLN A 171 11.39 -3.78 18.40
N GLY A 172 10.53 -4.76 18.67
CA GLY A 172 9.83 -5.47 17.62
C GLY A 172 9.05 -6.68 18.12
N PRO A 173 8.57 -7.53 17.21
CA PRO A 173 7.80 -8.71 17.55
C PRO A 173 8.71 -9.85 18.06
N SER A 174 8.11 -10.84 18.72
CA SER A 174 8.84 -11.97 19.29
C SER A 174 9.57 -12.85 18.27
N GLU A 175 9.23 -12.77 16.98
CA GLU A 175 9.97 -13.45 15.90
C GLU A 175 11.45 -13.09 15.85
N LEU A 176 11.84 -11.90 16.29
CA LEU A 176 13.25 -11.49 16.33
C LEU A 176 14.11 -12.49 17.14
N LEU A 177 13.55 -13.05 18.22
CA LEU A 177 14.23 -14.07 19.04
C LEU A 177 14.47 -15.39 18.28
N ALA A 178 13.65 -15.69 17.26
CA ALA A 178 13.86 -16.84 16.38
C ALA A 178 14.97 -16.55 15.35
N PHE A 179 15.20 -15.29 15.00
CA PHE A 179 16.32 -14.82 14.17
C PHE A 179 17.62 -14.59 14.96
N ASN A 180 17.73 -15.18 16.16
CA ASN A 180 18.91 -15.13 17.04
C ASN A 180 19.23 -13.76 17.65
N THR A 181 18.27 -12.83 17.72
CA THR A 181 18.48 -11.62 18.52
C THR A 181 18.57 -11.96 20.00
N GLN A 182 19.45 -11.28 20.75
CA GLN A 182 19.70 -11.64 22.15
C GLN A 182 18.62 -11.07 23.08
N ARG A 183 18.23 -9.81 22.85
CA ARG A 183 17.26 -9.08 23.67
C ARG A 183 16.26 -8.33 22.79
N VAL A 184 14.99 -8.39 23.17
CA VAL A 184 13.90 -7.70 22.45
C VAL A 184 13.06 -6.90 23.45
N ILE A 185 12.90 -5.61 23.17
CA ILE A 185 11.97 -4.71 23.84
C ILE A 185 10.58 -5.00 23.28
N ILE A 186 9.67 -5.38 24.17
CA ILE A 186 8.27 -5.70 23.85
C ILE A 186 7.41 -4.45 23.95
N ASP A 187 7.73 -3.54 24.86
CA ASP A 187 6.90 -2.36 25.12
C ASP A 187 7.66 -1.17 25.70
N PHE A 188 7.18 0.04 25.39
CA PHE A 188 7.67 1.30 25.94
C PHE A 188 6.55 1.99 26.72
N ASP A 189 6.83 2.39 27.96
CA ASP A 189 5.96 3.22 28.78
C ASP A 189 6.68 4.56 29.04
N PHE A 190 6.44 5.53 28.15
CA PHE A 190 7.01 6.87 28.24
C PHE A 190 6.48 7.68 29.42
N GLU A 191 5.28 7.38 29.92
CA GLU A 191 4.69 8.08 31.07
C GLU A 191 5.40 7.68 32.36
N ARG A 192 5.58 6.37 32.56
CA ARG A 192 6.33 5.82 33.71
C ARG A 192 7.83 5.88 33.55
N LYS A 193 8.32 6.28 32.37
CA LYS A 193 9.74 6.30 32.00
C LYS A 193 10.38 4.92 32.15
N THR A 194 9.70 3.87 31.68
CA THR A 194 10.18 2.48 31.71
C THR A 194 9.99 1.78 30.38
N PHE A 195 10.71 0.69 30.15
CA PHE A 195 10.49 -0.20 29.02
C PHE A 195 10.53 -1.66 29.47
N SER A 196 9.82 -2.52 28.75
CA SER A 196 9.69 -3.95 29.04
C SER A 196 10.41 -4.77 27.97
N TRP A 197 11.19 -5.78 28.38
CA TRP A 197 12.04 -6.55 27.47
C TRP A 197 12.18 -8.01 27.92
N VAL A 198 12.63 -8.85 27.00
CA VAL A 198 12.84 -10.28 27.21
C VAL A 198 14.16 -10.72 26.60
N THR A 199 14.77 -11.77 27.14
CA THR A 199 15.99 -12.37 26.58
C THR A 199 15.71 -13.70 25.91
N ARG A 200 16.42 -13.95 24.81
CA ARG A 200 16.36 -15.23 24.11
C ARG A 200 16.79 -16.38 25.01
N GLN A 201 17.86 -16.21 25.79
CA GLN A 201 18.39 -17.26 26.65
C GLN A 201 17.39 -17.67 27.72
N SER A 202 16.76 -16.73 28.42
CA SER A 202 15.72 -17.03 29.42
C SER A 202 14.54 -17.79 28.80
N CYS A 203 14.16 -17.45 27.57
CA CYS A 203 13.13 -18.18 26.85
C CYS A 203 13.53 -19.62 26.50
N ILE A 204 14.76 -19.84 26.05
CA ILE A 204 15.29 -21.18 25.74
C ILE A 204 15.38 -22.04 27.01
N ASP A 205 15.86 -21.48 28.11
CA ASP A 205 16.02 -22.21 29.37
C ASP A 205 14.65 -22.65 29.93
N ASN A 206 13.66 -21.76 29.95
CA ASN A 206 12.31 -22.05 30.45
C ASN A 206 11.51 -22.94 29.48
N LEU A 207 11.39 -22.55 28.21
CA LEU A 207 10.52 -23.26 27.26
C LEU A 207 11.15 -24.55 26.75
N ALA A 208 12.44 -24.53 26.47
CA ALA A 208 13.14 -25.57 25.71
C ALA A 208 14.20 -26.32 26.52
N VAL A 209 14.28 -26.07 27.84
CA VAL A 209 15.22 -26.77 28.75
C VAL A 209 16.67 -26.64 28.24
N GLY A 210 17.04 -25.46 27.75
CA GLY A 210 18.38 -25.18 27.21
C GLY A 210 18.58 -25.60 25.75
N ASN A 211 17.61 -26.24 25.09
CA ASN A 211 17.75 -26.72 23.71
C ASN A 211 17.31 -25.65 22.68
N ALA A 212 18.30 -24.99 22.05
CA ALA A 212 18.05 -23.96 21.04
C ALA A 212 17.32 -24.46 19.78
N GLN A 213 17.51 -25.73 19.38
CA GLN A 213 16.80 -26.29 18.23
C GLN A 213 15.32 -26.50 18.55
N LEU A 214 15.01 -27.05 19.73
CA LEU A 214 13.63 -27.21 20.19
C LEU A 214 12.92 -25.85 20.30
N TRP A 215 13.63 -24.82 20.77
CA TRP A 215 13.14 -23.44 20.76
C TRP A 215 12.74 -22.97 19.36
N ASN A 216 13.63 -23.09 18.37
CA ASN A 216 13.35 -22.67 17.00
C ASN A 216 12.18 -23.45 16.38
N ASP A 217 12.15 -24.77 16.57
CA ASP A 217 11.06 -25.63 16.11
C ASP A 217 9.72 -25.23 16.76
N ALA A 218 9.70 -25.00 18.08
CA ALA A 218 8.51 -24.56 18.81
C ALA A 218 8.00 -23.19 18.32
N CYS A 219 8.90 -22.23 18.07
CA CYS A 219 8.55 -20.92 17.55
C CYS A 219 7.88 -21.01 16.17
N LEU A 220 8.37 -21.89 15.30
CA LEU A 220 7.79 -22.10 13.97
C LEU A 220 6.43 -22.81 14.06
N LEU A 221 6.34 -23.93 14.80
CA LEU A 221 5.12 -24.73 14.91
C LEU A 221 3.97 -24.02 15.64
N ALA A 222 4.29 -23.09 16.55
CA ALA A 222 3.29 -22.22 17.18
C ALA A 222 2.58 -21.28 16.20
N GLY A 223 3.17 -21.06 15.02
CA GLY A 223 2.80 -20.03 14.06
C GLY A 223 3.51 -18.71 14.35
N SER A 224 4.25 -18.23 13.37
CA SER A 224 4.96 -16.92 13.32
C SER A 224 4.50 -16.17 12.08
N ASN A 225 5.20 -15.18 11.48
CA ASN A 225 4.91 -14.73 10.10
C ASN A 225 5.43 -15.69 9.01
N LEU A 226 6.41 -16.54 9.34
CA LEU A 226 7.07 -17.44 8.37
C LEU A 226 6.29 -18.74 8.12
N LEU A 227 5.60 -19.25 9.15
CA LEU A 227 4.85 -20.49 9.09
C LEU A 227 3.51 -20.32 9.81
N GLN A 228 2.46 -20.92 9.25
CA GLN A 228 1.15 -21.00 9.91
C GLN A 228 1.21 -21.92 11.13
N VAL A 229 0.19 -21.86 11.99
CA VAL A 229 0.10 -22.75 13.16
C VAL A 229 0.05 -24.20 12.69
N LEU A 230 0.73 -25.09 13.40
CA LEU A 230 0.60 -26.53 13.17
C LEU A 230 -0.88 -26.92 13.30
N PRO A 231 -1.52 -27.54 12.28
CA PRO A 231 -2.96 -27.76 12.28
C PRO A 231 -3.52 -28.48 13.52
N SER A 232 -2.74 -29.39 14.11
CA SER A 232 -3.13 -30.12 15.34
C SER A 232 -3.21 -29.23 16.59
N LEU A 233 -2.57 -28.06 16.58
CA LEU A 233 -2.58 -27.07 17.66
C LEU A 233 -3.66 -25.99 17.48
N ASP A 234 -4.35 -25.97 16.35
CA ASP A 234 -5.32 -24.91 16.01
C ASP A 234 -6.76 -25.22 16.45
N ASN A 235 -6.96 -26.31 17.20
CA ASN A 235 -8.29 -26.72 17.70
C ASN A 235 -8.77 -25.85 18.87
N ASP A 236 -9.76 -24.99 18.60
CA ASP A 236 -10.37 -24.03 19.54
C ASP A 236 -11.37 -24.62 20.55
N ALA A 237 -11.59 -25.94 20.55
CA ALA A 237 -12.65 -26.59 21.33
C ALA A 237 -12.32 -26.84 22.82
N THR A 238 -11.17 -26.40 23.34
CA THR A 238 -10.76 -26.66 24.73
C THR A 238 -10.89 -25.42 25.64
N PRO A 239 -11.51 -25.56 26.84
CA PRO A 239 -11.81 -24.42 27.73
C PRO A 239 -10.58 -23.82 28.44
N THR A 240 -9.47 -24.55 28.54
CA THR A 240 -8.17 -24.03 29.01
C THR A 240 -7.19 -23.98 27.85
N ARG A 241 -7.12 -22.83 27.17
CA ARG A 241 -6.25 -22.61 26.02
C ARG A 241 -4.81 -22.38 26.52
N LEU A 242 -3.99 -23.44 26.49
CA LEU A 242 -2.54 -23.30 26.64
C LEU A 242 -2.02 -22.36 25.55
N PRO A 243 -1.07 -21.44 25.86
CA PRO A 243 -0.46 -20.62 24.82
C PRO A 243 0.15 -21.48 23.73
N LYS A 244 -0.08 -21.15 22.45
CA LYS A 244 0.29 -22.02 21.30
C LYS A 244 1.78 -22.39 21.29
N ILE A 245 2.67 -21.46 21.64
CA ILE A 245 4.11 -21.73 21.78
C ILE A 245 4.44 -22.78 22.85
N LYS A 246 3.71 -22.76 23.97
CA LYS A 246 3.85 -23.74 25.04
C LYS A 246 3.33 -25.10 24.61
N ALA A 247 2.17 -25.14 23.95
CA ALA A 247 1.60 -26.37 23.39
C ALA A 247 2.53 -27.01 22.34
N ALA A 248 3.16 -26.22 21.47
CA ALA A 248 4.14 -26.69 20.50
C ALA A 248 5.40 -27.27 21.17
N ALA A 249 5.95 -26.59 22.18
CA ALA A 249 7.10 -27.08 22.93
C ALA A 249 6.79 -28.37 23.69
N ASP A 250 5.62 -28.46 24.34
CA ASP A 250 5.22 -29.64 25.08
C ASP A 250 4.95 -30.83 24.13
N LEU A 251 4.44 -30.59 22.92
CA LEU A 251 4.33 -31.60 21.86
C LEU A 251 5.71 -32.15 21.46
N LEU A 252 6.67 -31.27 21.16
CA LEU A 252 8.05 -31.65 20.79
C LEU A 252 8.71 -32.49 21.89
N LYS A 253 8.57 -32.07 23.16
CA LYS A 253 9.11 -32.81 24.32
C LYS A 253 8.44 -34.16 24.52
N ARG A 254 7.11 -34.22 24.43
CA ARG A 254 6.35 -35.46 24.62
C ARG A 254 6.72 -36.51 23.57
N MET A 255 6.93 -36.08 22.32
CA MET A 255 7.26 -36.98 21.22
C MET A 255 8.76 -37.28 21.13
N GLY A 256 9.62 -36.42 21.67
CA GLY A 256 11.08 -36.54 21.53
C GLY A 256 11.57 -36.40 20.09
N LEU A 257 10.79 -35.73 19.24
CA LEU A 257 11.05 -35.55 17.82
C LEU A 257 11.43 -34.09 17.51
N SER A 258 12.18 -33.89 16.43
CA SER A 258 12.37 -32.55 15.85
C SER A 258 11.10 -32.08 15.14
N GLY A 259 10.95 -30.78 14.92
CA GLY A 259 9.78 -30.24 14.23
C GLY A 259 9.66 -30.75 12.79
N ASN A 260 10.77 -31.00 12.09
CA ASN A 260 10.74 -31.64 10.76
C ASN A 260 10.21 -33.09 10.84
N ALA A 261 10.59 -33.86 11.86
CA ALA A 261 10.09 -35.23 12.03
C ALA A 261 8.60 -35.25 12.36
N ILE A 262 8.11 -34.29 13.16
CA ILE A 262 6.67 -34.09 13.40
C ILE A 262 5.94 -33.80 12.08
N CYS A 263 6.46 -32.89 11.26
CA CYS A 263 5.83 -32.55 9.99
C CYS A 263 5.79 -33.72 9.00
N ILE A 264 6.83 -34.58 8.99
CA ILE A 264 6.84 -35.82 8.19
C ILE A 264 5.78 -36.79 8.69
N GLN A 265 5.64 -36.96 10.01
CA GLN A 265 4.66 -37.89 10.57
C GLN A 265 3.22 -37.53 10.22
N TYR A 266 2.91 -36.23 10.14
CA TYR A 266 1.56 -35.74 9.78
C TYR A 266 1.40 -35.39 8.30
N GLN A 267 2.37 -35.69 7.44
CA GLN A 267 2.37 -35.26 6.03
C GLN A 267 1.12 -35.72 5.26
N ASP A 268 0.57 -36.88 5.63
CA ASP A 268 -0.59 -37.48 4.97
C ASP A 268 -1.93 -36.93 5.50
N GLU A 269 -1.94 -36.10 6.54
CA GLU A 269 -3.17 -35.46 7.03
C GLU A 269 -3.73 -34.46 6.00
N PRO A 270 -5.07 -34.37 5.83
CA PRO A 270 -5.67 -33.52 4.79
C PRO A 270 -5.21 -32.06 4.85
N LEU A 271 -5.18 -31.45 6.04
CA LEU A 271 -4.74 -30.07 6.22
C LEU A 271 -3.23 -29.87 5.96
N HIS A 272 -2.41 -30.89 6.24
CA HIS A 272 -0.96 -30.80 5.97
C HIS A 272 -0.69 -30.84 4.46
N ARG A 273 -1.41 -31.68 3.72
CA ARG A 273 -1.34 -31.74 2.25
C ARG A 273 -1.87 -30.46 1.61
N GLN A 274 -3.02 -29.97 2.06
CA GLN A 274 -3.65 -28.77 1.53
C GLN A 274 -2.70 -27.56 1.56
N PHE A 275 -1.93 -27.43 2.64
CA PHE A 275 -1.03 -26.29 2.81
C PHE A 275 0.43 -26.58 2.51
N ASP A 276 0.76 -27.75 1.96
CA ASP A 276 2.16 -28.18 1.75
C ASP A 276 3.05 -27.91 2.99
N TYR A 277 2.53 -28.30 4.17
CA TYR A 277 3.03 -27.80 5.45
C TYR A 277 4.49 -28.20 5.69
N LEU A 278 4.88 -29.42 5.30
CA LEU A 278 6.25 -29.92 5.45
C LEU A 278 7.26 -29.09 4.65
N ASP A 279 6.95 -28.77 3.40
CA ASP A 279 7.80 -27.94 2.56
C ASP A 279 7.90 -26.51 3.10
N ASN A 280 6.76 -25.92 3.48
CA ASN A 280 6.72 -24.61 4.09
C ASN A 280 7.48 -24.55 5.43
N TYR A 281 7.43 -25.60 6.24
CA TYR A 281 8.23 -25.72 7.47
C TYR A 281 9.73 -25.69 7.15
N ARG A 282 10.17 -26.50 6.19
CA ARG A 282 11.59 -26.56 5.78
C ARG A 282 12.05 -25.21 5.22
N LYS A 283 11.26 -24.58 4.37
CA LYS A 283 11.52 -23.23 3.84
C LYS A 283 11.63 -22.19 4.96
N ALA A 284 10.77 -22.26 5.97
CA ALA A 284 10.83 -21.34 7.13
C ALA A 284 12.12 -21.52 7.94
N VAL A 285 12.54 -22.78 8.20
CA VAL A 285 13.84 -23.06 8.85
C VAL A 285 15.00 -22.52 8.04
N MET A 286 15.04 -22.81 6.74
CA MET A 286 16.10 -22.34 5.83
C MET A 286 16.13 -20.81 5.72
N SER A 287 14.97 -20.16 5.76
CA SER A 287 14.86 -18.69 5.73
C SER A 287 15.45 -18.05 6.99
N ILE A 288 15.36 -18.69 8.16
CA ILE A 288 16.00 -18.19 9.37
C ILE A 288 17.52 -18.37 9.31
N GLN A 289 17.99 -19.52 8.81
CA GLN A 289 19.41 -19.89 8.83
C GLN A 289 20.24 -19.24 7.72
N HIS A 290 19.65 -19.08 6.54
CA HIS A 290 20.33 -18.68 5.31
C HIS A 290 19.76 -17.40 4.69
N HIS A 291 19.17 -16.53 5.52
CA HIS A 291 18.58 -15.30 5.04
C HIS A 291 19.59 -14.41 4.30
N VAL A 292 19.11 -13.59 3.36
CA VAL A 292 19.96 -12.61 2.68
C VAL A 292 19.87 -11.26 3.40
N ILE A 293 21.02 -10.72 3.77
CA ILE A 293 21.17 -9.41 4.43
C ILE A 293 22.04 -8.47 3.59
N THR A 294 21.93 -7.18 3.88
CA THR A 294 22.86 -6.16 3.39
C THR A 294 23.91 -5.91 4.46
N THR A 295 25.18 -6.10 4.12
CA THR A 295 26.32 -5.86 5.02
C THR A 295 26.55 -4.36 5.22
N PHE A 296 27.41 -4.00 6.17
CA PHE A 296 27.81 -2.60 6.40
C PHE A 296 28.52 -1.98 5.19
N ASP A 297 29.20 -2.80 4.39
CA ASP A 297 29.84 -2.39 3.14
C ASP A 297 28.85 -2.26 1.96
N GLY A 298 27.57 -2.58 2.19
CA GLY A 298 26.51 -2.53 1.17
C GLY A 298 26.42 -3.77 0.30
N GLU A 299 27.12 -4.86 0.66
CA GLU A 299 27.10 -6.11 -0.09
C GLU A 299 25.90 -6.97 0.30
N MET A 300 25.38 -7.71 -0.69
CA MET A 300 24.24 -8.60 -0.53
C MET A 300 24.71 -10.04 -0.29
N VAL A 301 24.63 -10.49 0.96
CA VAL A 301 25.23 -11.75 1.42
C VAL A 301 24.17 -12.70 2.01
N THR A 302 24.29 -13.97 1.67
CA THR A 302 23.52 -15.07 2.28
C THR A 302 24.20 -15.49 3.57
N LEU A 303 23.48 -15.45 4.69
CA LEU A 303 23.96 -15.95 5.97
C LEU A 303 24.32 -17.44 5.87
N ASN A 304 25.38 -17.88 6.56
CA ASN A 304 25.82 -19.27 6.59
C ASN A 304 25.93 -19.89 5.18
N LYS A 305 26.49 -19.15 4.22
CA LYS A 305 26.55 -19.53 2.80
C LYS A 305 27.17 -20.91 2.55
N GLU A 306 28.16 -21.29 3.35
CA GLU A 306 28.88 -22.57 3.20
C GLU A 306 27.98 -23.80 3.44
N SER A 307 26.94 -23.66 4.27
CA SER A 307 25.96 -24.72 4.57
C SER A 307 24.61 -24.49 3.89
N ALA A 308 24.47 -23.41 3.11
CA ALA A 308 23.23 -23.11 2.39
C ALA A 308 23.01 -24.11 1.24
N PRO A 309 21.76 -24.53 0.99
CA PRO A 309 21.46 -25.39 -0.15
C PRO A 309 21.60 -24.63 -1.47
N ASN A 310 21.79 -25.34 -2.59
CA ASN A 310 22.00 -24.71 -3.90
C ASN A 310 20.77 -23.95 -4.43
N ASP A 311 19.59 -24.23 -3.90
CA ASP A 311 18.29 -23.67 -4.29
C ASP A 311 17.78 -22.60 -3.33
N VAL A 312 18.66 -21.73 -2.81
CA VAL A 312 18.29 -20.58 -1.94
C VAL A 312 17.10 -19.78 -2.49
N HIS A 313 17.02 -19.63 -3.81
CA HIS A 313 15.93 -18.95 -4.50
C HIS A 313 14.55 -19.59 -4.28
N ALA A 314 14.49 -20.86 -3.88
CA ALA A 314 13.25 -21.56 -3.55
C ALA A 314 12.62 -21.07 -2.24
N PHE A 315 13.41 -20.45 -1.34
CA PHE A 315 12.91 -19.86 -0.09
C PHE A 315 13.08 -18.35 0.07
N ILE A 316 14.00 -17.73 -0.68
CA ILE A 316 14.23 -16.26 -0.67
C ILE A 316 13.70 -15.57 -1.94
N GLY A 317 13.27 -16.35 -2.94
CA GLY A 317 12.88 -15.82 -4.24
C GLY A 317 14.08 -15.52 -5.14
N GLN A 318 13.80 -15.17 -6.39
CA GLN A 318 14.86 -14.91 -7.37
C GLN A 318 15.62 -13.62 -7.03
N ARG A 319 16.95 -13.65 -7.14
CA ARG A 319 17.81 -12.50 -6.81
C ARG A 319 17.79 -11.47 -7.93
N LEU A 320 17.66 -10.20 -7.56
CA LEU A 320 17.79 -9.06 -8.46
C LEU A 320 19.23 -8.52 -8.49
N PRO A 321 19.59 -7.61 -9.40
CA PRO A 321 20.85 -6.89 -9.33
C PRO A 321 21.00 -6.12 -8.02
N ASP A 322 22.21 -6.08 -7.47
CA ASP A 322 22.51 -5.42 -6.18
C ASP A 322 22.14 -3.93 -6.18
N GLU A 323 22.24 -3.28 -7.36
CA GLU A 323 21.81 -1.89 -7.58
C GLU A 323 20.33 -1.65 -7.21
N ILE A 324 19.43 -2.62 -7.44
CA ILE A 324 18.01 -2.49 -7.07
C ILE A 324 17.85 -2.48 -5.55
N TYR A 325 18.57 -3.36 -4.84
CA TYR A 325 18.50 -3.40 -3.38
C TYR A 325 19.06 -2.12 -2.76
N TYR A 326 20.06 -1.50 -3.38
CA TYR A 326 20.52 -0.17 -2.98
C TYR A 326 19.39 0.86 -3.06
N TYR A 327 18.64 0.96 -4.16
CA TYR A 327 17.52 1.91 -4.25
C TYR A 327 16.33 1.58 -3.35
N VAL A 328 16.02 0.28 -3.18
CA VAL A 328 14.96 -0.19 -2.27
C VAL A 328 15.31 0.17 -0.83
N SER A 329 16.55 -0.08 -0.39
CA SER A 329 16.98 0.14 0.99
C SER A 329 16.88 1.59 1.46
N ARG A 330 16.89 2.56 0.52
CA ARG A 330 16.68 3.99 0.79
C ARG A 330 15.22 4.43 0.63
N GLY A 331 14.32 3.56 0.18
CA GLY A 331 12.90 3.89 -0.08
C GLY A 331 12.64 4.59 -1.42
N THR A 332 13.64 4.68 -2.30
CA THR A 332 13.51 5.32 -3.62
C THR A 332 12.51 4.54 -4.50
N ILE A 333 12.63 3.21 -4.54
CA ILE A 333 11.78 2.32 -5.34
C ILE A 333 10.92 1.43 -4.44
N GLY A 334 9.67 1.24 -4.83
CA GLY A 334 8.72 0.36 -4.13
C GLY A 334 8.98 -1.11 -4.42
N THR A 335 8.62 -1.99 -3.48
CA THR A 335 8.92 -3.43 -3.54
C THR A 335 7.86 -4.26 -4.26
N ARG A 336 6.69 -3.71 -4.57
CA ARG A 336 5.53 -4.47 -5.08
C ARG A 336 5.79 -5.18 -6.41
N VAL A 337 6.15 -4.43 -7.46
CA VAL A 337 6.45 -5.01 -8.78
C VAL A 337 7.69 -5.89 -8.74
N LEU A 338 8.69 -5.51 -7.92
CA LEU A 338 9.89 -6.31 -7.69
C LEU A 338 9.53 -7.69 -7.11
N SER A 339 8.63 -7.73 -6.12
CA SER A 339 8.15 -8.95 -5.48
C SER A 339 7.35 -9.84 -6.45
N TRP A 340 6.54 -9.26 -7.33
CA TRP A 340 5.88 -10.01 -8.39
C TRP A 340 6.87 -10.65 -9.35
N ARG A 341 7.91 -9.90 -9.73
CA ARG A 341 8.93 -10.38 -10.67
C ARG A 341 9.80 -11.49 -10.08
N THR A 342 10.19 -11.37 -8.81
CA THR A 342 11.06 -12.34 -8.12
C THR A 342 10.32 -13.61 -7.70
N SER A 343 9.06 -13.50 -7.28
CA SER A 343 8.20 -14.65 -6.96
C SER A 343 7.64 -15.34 -8.22
N GLY A 344 7.52 -14.62 -9.34
CA GLY A 344 6.90 -15.13 -10.57
C GLY A 344 5.38 -15.23 -10.51
N GLN A 345 4.75 -14.61 -9.51
CA GLN A 345 3.30 -14.57 -9.38
C GLN A 345 2.79 -13.23 -8.83
N ILE A 346 1.61 -12.84 -9.28
CA ILE A 346 0.78 -11.82 -8.66
C ILE A 346 -0.30 -12.55 -7.87
N VAL A 347 -0.38 -12.31 -6.56
CA VAL A 347 -1.43 -12.84 -5.70
C VAL A 347 -2.37 -11.69 -5.33
N GLU A 348 -3.58 -11.70 -5.90
CA GLU A 348 -4.60 -10.72 -5.57
C GLU A 348 -5.33 -11.11 -4.29
N LYS A 349 -5.28 -10.21 -3.30
CA LYS A 349 -5.99 -10.34 -2.03
C LYS A 349 -7.42 -9.79 -2.16
N PRO A 350 -8.36 -10.23 -1.29
CA PRO A 350 -9.67 -9.59 -1.17
C PRO A 350 -9.55 -8.08 -0.91
N PRO A 351 -10.39 -7.25 -1.52
CA PRO A 351 -10.43 -5.83 -1.25
C PRO A 351 -11.09 -5.50 0.10
N VAL A 352 -10.94 -4.25 0.51
CA VAL A 352 -11.31 -3.75 1.86
C VAL A 352 -12.82 -3.73 2.12
N ASP A 353 -13.65 -3.82 1.08
CA ASP A 353 -15.11 -3.91 1.12
C ASP A 353 -15.65 -5.33 1.39
N GLY A 354 -14.75 -6.30 1.62
CA GLY A 354 -15.11 -7.68 1.95
C GLY A 354 -15.17 -8.65 0.76
N GLY A 355 -14.88 -8.15 -0.45
CA GLY A 355 -14.38 -8.94 -1.59
C GLY A 355 -15.35 -9.76 -2.43
N ILE A 356 -16.65 -9.66 -2.21
CA ILE A 356 -17.62 -10.46 -2.98
C ILE A 356 -18.37 -9.54 -3.95
N ASN A 357 -17.76 -9.17 -5.08
CA ASN A 357 -18.48 -8.50 -6.17
C ASN A 357 -17.84 -8.71 -7.56
N TYR A 358 -18.68 -8.91 -8.57
CA TYR A 358 -18.27 -9.19 -9.96
C TYR A 358 -17.45 -8.05 -10.58
N THR A 359 -17.75 -6.79 -10.25
CA THR A 359 -17.08 -5.61 -10.84
C THR A 359 -15.60 -5.58 -10.46
N TYR A 360 -15.29 -5.84 -9.19
CA TYR A 360 -13.92 -5.95 -8.71
C TYR A 360 -13.20 -7.15 -9.34
N GLU A 361 -13.86 -8.31 -9.38
CA GLU A 361 -13.31 -9.51 -10.01
C GLU A 361 -12.94 -9.26 -11.47
N ALA A 362 -13.82 -8.63 -12.25
CA ALA A 362 -13.57 -8.29 -13.65
C ALA A 362 -12.43 -7.26 -13.81
N LEU A 363 -12.30 -6.31 -12.89
CA LEU A 363 -11.20 -5.34 -12.89
C LEU A 363 -9.86 -6.04 -12.72
N VAL A 364 -9.69 -6.84 -11.66
CA VAL A 364 -8.40 -7.47 -11.32
C VAL A 364 -8.05 -8.65 -12.21
N ARG A 365 -9.05 -9.35 -12.76
CA ARG A 365 -8.86 -10.47 -13.69
C ARG A 365 -8.50 -10.00 -15.08
N ASP A 366 -9.11 -8.91 -15.57
CA ASP A 366 -9.07 -8.55 -16.98
C ASP A 366 -8.65 -7.10 -17.22
N ARG A 367 -9.38 -6.12 -16.68
CA ARG A 367 -9.25 -4.71 -17.12
C ARG A 367 -7.93 -4.05 -16.73
N ILE A 368 -7.35 -4.38 -15.58
CA ILE A 368 -6.10 -3.77 -15.09
C ILE A 368 -4.83 -4.46 -15.62
N ILE A 369 -4.95 -5.67 -16.15
CA ILE A 369 -3.82 -6.52 -16.55
C ILE A 369 -2.86 -5.85 -17.55
N PRO A 370 -3.32 -5.14 -18.59
CA PRO A 370 -2.41 -4.49 -19.53
C PRO A 370 -1.45 -3.50 -18.86
N GLN A 371 -1.88 -2.81 -17.80
CA GLN A 371 -1.04 -1.86 -17.07
C GLN A 371 0.03 -2.58 -16.24
N ARG A 372 -0.35 -3.68 -15.56
CA ARG A 372 0.59 -4.51 -14.78
C ARG A 372 1.62 -5.20 -15.68
N VAL A 373 1.19 -5.71 -16.85
CA VAL A 373 2.07 -6.31 -17.86
C VAL A 373 3.10 -5.29 -18.35
N LYS A 374 2.68 -4.05 -18.64
CA LYS A 374 3.62 -2.97 -19.03
C LYS A 374 4.67 -2.70 -17.95
N ALA A 375 4.28 -2.60 -16.69
CA ALA A 375 5.22 -2.36 -15.59
C ALA A 375 6.23 -3.51 -15.44
N LEU A 376 5.75 -4.76 -15.49
CA LEU A 376 6.59 -5.95 -15.42
C LEU A 376 7.52 -6.10 -16.64
N ALA A 377 7.03 -5.79 -17.84
CA ALA A 377 7.80 -5.86 -19.07
C ALA A 377 8.92 -4.80 -19.07
N LEU A 378 8.60 -3.56 -18.67
CA LEU A 378 9.57 -2.47 -18.56
C LEU A 378 10.72 -2.85 -17.62
N LEU A 379 10.42 -3.38 -16.43
CA LEU A 379 11.42 -3.90 -15.52
C LEU A 379 12.22 -5.06 -16.14
N SER A 380 11.53 -6.08 -16.66
CA SER A 380 12.15 -7.32 -17.16
C SER A 380 13.16 -7.04 -18.29
N GLN A 381 12.89 -6.06 -19.16
CA GLN A 381 13.76 -5.67 -20.28
C GLN A 381 15.06 -4.98 -19.85
N SER A 382 15.18 -4.59 -18.58
CA SER A 382 16.40 -4.03 -17.98
C SER A 382 17.11 -5.03 -17.07
N LEU A 383 16.58 -6.25 -16.95
CA LEU A 383 17.14 -7.33 -16.13
C LEU A 383 17.80 -8.42 -16.99
N HIS A 384 18.47 -9.36 -16.31
CA HIS A 384 19.07 -10.54 -16.93
C HIS A 384 18.06 -11.35 -17.77
N ARG A 385 18.54 -12.01 -18.83
CA ARG A 385 17.76 -12.78 -19.81
C ARG A 385 16.78 -13.79 -19.19
N PHE A 386 17.09 -14.32 -18.00
CA PHE A 386 16.18 -15.14 -17.20
C PHE A 386 14.81 -14.49 -16.99
N TYR A 387 14.77 -13.21 -16.57
CA TYR A 387 13.54 -12.48 -16.31
C TYR A 387 12.81 -12.09 -17.60
N GLN A 388 13.53 -11.99 -18.72
CA GLN A 388 12.95 -11.68 -20.03
C GLN A 388 12.20 -12.86 -20.65
N HIS A 389 12.54 -14.11 -20.27
CA HIS A 389 11.90 -15.32 -20.79
C HIS A 389 11.00 -16.05 -19.79
N LYS A 390 11.06 -15.69 -18.50
CA LYS A 390 10.15 -16.24 -17.49
C LYS A 390 8.89 -15.38 -17.40
N ASP A 391 7.72 -15.97 -17.61
CA ASP A 391 6.46 -15.25 -17.42
C ASP A 391 6.08 -15.09 -15.93
N VAL A 392 5.06 -14.28 -15.65
CA VAL A 392 4.45 -14.08 -14.34
C VAL A 392 3.01 -14.60 -14.37
N SER A 393 2.62 -15.35 -13.35
CA SER A 393 1.26 -15.90 -13.23
C SER A 393 0.38 -15.04 -12.32
N LEU A 394 -0.93 -15.03 -12.55
CA LEU A 394 -1.93 -14.36 -11.72
C LEU A 394 -2.73 -15.39 -10.94
N LYS A 395 -2.79 -15.21 -9.62
CA LYS A 395 -3.66 -15.94 -8.70
C LYS A 395 -4.67 -14.98 -8.09
N LEU A 396 -5.93 -15.40 -8.10
CA LEU A 396 -7.07 -14.59 -7.66
C LEU A 396 -7.70 -15.25 -6.45
N PHE A 397 -7.98 -14.48 -5.38
CA PHE A 397 -8.58 -15.01 -4.15
C PHE A 397 -9.93 -15.71 -4.35
N PHE A 398 -10.68 -15.33 -5.38
CA PHE A 398 -11.99 -15.91 -5.71
C PHE A 398 -11.91 -17.10 -6.69
N GLN A 399 -10.70 -17.50 -7.09
CA GLN A 399 -10.47 -18.73 -7.84
C GLN A 399 -9.93 -19.81 -6.89
N GLY A 400 -10.25 -21.08 -7.15
CA GLY A 400 -9.75 -22.19 -6.34
C GLY A 400 -8.22 -22.12 -6.21
N GLN A 401 -7.73 -22.33 -4.98
CA GLN A 401 -6.29 -22.29 -4.66
C GLN A 401 -5.51 -23.46 -5.30
N GLU A 402 -6.23 -24.46 -5.79
CA GLU A 402 -5.69 -25.67 -6.43
C GLU A 402 -5.55 -25.45 -7.94
N GLY A 403 -4.41 -24.91 -8.37
CA GLY A 403 -4.06 -24.82 -9.79
C GLY A 403 -2.92 -23.85 -10.10
N PRO A 404 -2.25 -24.00 -11.26
CA PRO A 404 -1.33 -22.99 -11.74
C PRO A 404 -2.08 -21.68 -12.04
N GLY A 405 -1.51 -20.55 -11.62
CA GLY A 405 -2.10 -19.23 -11.90
C GLY A 405 -2.14 -18.94 -13.41
N ARG A 406 -3.01 -18.00 -13.82
CA ARG A 406 -3.13 -17.58 -15.23
C ARG A 406 -1.86 -16.86 -15.68
N ALA A 407 -1.18 -17.36 -16.71
CA ALA A 407 -0.06 -16.67 -17.36
C ALA A 407 -0.49 -15.30 -17.89
N LEU A 408 0.37 -14.29 -17.71
CA LEU A 408 0.06 -12.90 -18.07
C LEU A 408 0.63 -12.49 -19.43
N GLY A 409 1.56 -13.25 -20.01
CA GLY A 409 2.19 -12.92 -21.29
C GLY A 409 3.14 -11.73 -21.20
N VAL A 410 3.86 -11.57 -20.07
CA VAL A 410 4.84 -10.48 -19.87
C VAL A 410 5.95 -10.53 -20.92
N THR A 411 6.32 -11.74 -21.35
CA THR A 411 7.33 -11.99 -22.38
C THR A 411 6.92 -11.50 -23.77
N ASP A 412 5.61 -11.33 -23.99
CA ASP A 412 5.02 -11.03 -25.30
C ASP A 412 4.63 -9.54 -25.42
N ALA A 413 4.95 -8.72 -24.42
CA ALA A 413 4.55 -7.31 -24.32
C ALA A 413 5.22 -6.36 -25.35
N GLY A 414 6.08 -6.87 -26.22
CA GLY A 414 6.84 -6.08 -27.21
C GLY A 414 7.91 -5.18 -26.58
N ASP A 415 8.49 -4.27 -27.36
CA ASP A 415 9.56 -3.37 -26.89
C ASP A 415 8.99 -2.14 -26.16
N VAL A 416 8.72 -2.33 -24.86
CA VAL A 416 8.20 -1.28 -23.96
C VAL A 416 9.31 -0.28 -23.64
N LYS A 417 10.51 -0.75 -23.34
CA LYS A 417 11.67 0.06 -22.97
C LYS A 417 12.12 0.97 -24.11
N GLY A 418 12.28 0.44 -25.32
CA GLY A 418 12.69 1.23 -26.48
C GLY A 418 11.68 2.31 -26.84
N SER A 419 10.40 2.10 -26.53
CA SER A 419 9.35 3.09 -26.80
C SER A 419 9.49 4.40 -26.02
N VAL A 420 10.26 4.42 -24.92
CA VAL A 420 10.47 5.60 -24.05
C VAL A 420 11.94 5.96 -23.85
N ALA A 421 12.81 5.50 -24.74
CA ALA A 421 14.26 5.71 -24.65
C ALA A 421 14.71 7.15 -25.00
N GLU A 422 13.80 8.03 -25.44
CA GLU A 422 14.11 9.38 -25.94
C GLU A 422 13.90 10.49 -24.90
N TRP A 423 13.60 10.15 -23.64
CA TRP A 423 13.47 11.11 -22.55
C TRP A 423 14.80 11.35 -21.82
N HIS A 424 15.59 12.29 -22.33
CA HIS A 424 16.81 12.81 -21.70
C HIS A 424 16.84 14.35 -21.71
N VAL A 425 15.74 14.96 -21.25
CA VAL A 425 15.58 16.41 -21.25
C VAL A 425 16.45 17.03 -20.15
N SER A 426 17.28 18.01 -20.52
CA SER A 426 18.19 18.67 -19.59
C SER A 426 17.47 19.55 -18.56
N LYS A 427 18.06 19.70 -17.36
CA LYS A 427 17.61 20.62 -16.31
C LYS A 427 17.36 22.05 -16.83
N ALA A 428 18.22 22.59 -17.68
CA ALA A 428 18.09 23.96 -18.19
C ALA A 428 16.78 24.15 -18.97
N ALA A 429 16.50 23.26 -19.92
CA ALA A 429 15.25 23.29 -20.69
C ALA A 429 14.02 23.11 -19.79
N ILE A 430 14.11 22.26 -18.76
CA ILE A 430 13.04 22.05 -17.78
C ILE A 430 12.78 23.35 -17.00
N MET A 431 13.82 23.99 -16.46
CA MET A 431 13.69 25.20 -15.66
C MET A 431 13.10 26.36 -16.46
N ASP A 432 13.58 26.57 -17.69
CA ASP A 432 13.04 27.60 -18.59
C ASP A 432 11.55 27.38 -18.84
N ARG A 433 11.13 26.12 -19.06
CA ARG A 433 9.72 25.79 -19.28
C ARG A 433 8.89 25.91 -17.99
N MET A 434 9.43 25.55 -16.83
CA MET A 434 8.76 25.68 -15.53
C MET A 434 8.43 27.15 -15.23
N MET A 435 9.35 28.08 -15.53
CA MET A 435 9.11 29.52 -15.38
C MET A 435 7.93 30.00 -16.25
N VAL A 436 7.85 29.51 -17.50
CA VAL A 436 6.75 29.86 -18.42
C VAL A 436 5.41 29.31 -17.95
N VAL A 437 5.39 28.05 -17.48
CA VAL A 437 4.18 27.37 -16.99
C VAL A 437 3.79 27.82 -15.56
N LYS A 438 4.67 28.57 -14.87
CA LYS A 438 4.53 28.95 -13.46
C LYS A 438 4.35 27.73 -12.55
N ALA A 439 5.18 26.70 -12.78
CA ALA A 439 5.23 25.52 -11.93
C ALA A 439 6.45 25.61 -11.00
N ASP A 440 6.22 25.45 -9.70
CA ASP A 440 7.30 25.50 -8.70
C ASP A 440 8.01 24.16 -8.53
N VAL A 441 7.31 23.06 -8.81
CA VAL A 441 7.81 21.69 -8.63
C VAL A 441 7.42 20.78 -9.81
N PRO A 442 8.24 19.76 -10.11
CA PRO A 442 7.85 18.66 -10.99
C PRO A 442 6.54 18.03 -10.51
N SER A 443 5.59 17.90 -11.43
CA SER A 443 4.25 17.39 -11.13
C SER A 443 3.59 16.87 -12.39
N LEU A 444 2.51 16.10 -12.25
CA LEU A 444 1.68 15.68 -13.40
C LEU A 444 1.16 16.90 -14.18
N TYR A 445 0.79 17.98 -13.47
CA TYR A 445 0.39 19.24 -14.08
C TYR A 445 1.49 19.80 -14.99
N PHE A 446 2.71 19.96 -14.47
CA PHE A 446 3.83 20.44 -15.27
C PHE A 446 4.14 19.50 -16.44
N ALA A 447 4.15 18.19 -16.22
CA ALA A 447 4.48 17.22 -17.25
C ALA A 447 3.52 17.29 -18.45
N ILE A 448 2.22 17.55 -18.22
CA ILE A 448 1.22 17.74 -19.28
C ILE A 448 1.28 19.15 -19.88
N GLU A 449 1.28 20.20 -19.05
CA GLU A 449 1.23 21.58 -19.55
C GLU A 449 2.53 22.00 -20.25
N SER A 450 3.67 21.43 -19.87
CA SER A 450 4.95 21.68 -20.55
C SER A 450 4.88 21.30 -22.03
N LEU A 451 4.20 20.19 -22.37
CA LEU A 451 4.06 19.68 -23.75
C LEU A 451 2.93 20.35 -24.54
N SER A 452 2.27 21.38 -23.98
CA SER A 452 1.35 22.23 -24.75
C SER A 452 2.06 23.10 -25.80
N SER A 453 3.37 23.34 -25.61
CA SER A 453 4.21 24.01 -26.59
C SER A 453 4.78 23.00 -27.58
N THR A 454 4.49 23.20 -28.87
CA THR A 454 5.03 22.38 -29.96
C THR A 454 6.55 22.48 -30.06
N ASP A 455 7.12 23.63 -29.76
CA ASP A 455 8.57 23.86 -29.85
C ASP A 455 9.28 23.16 -28.69
N PHE A 456 8.72 23.24 -27.48
CA PHE A 456 9.23 22.49 -26.34
C PHE A 456 9.13 20.99 -26.58
N ALA A 457 7.98 20.48 -27.04
CA ALA A 457 7.80 19.05 -27.35
C ALA A 457 8.85 18.52 -28.34
N LYS A 458 9.17 19.27 -29.40
CA LYS A 458 10.25 18.88 -30.33
C LYS A 458 11.63 18.83 -29.65
N SER A 459 11.87 19.76 -28.72
CA SER A 459 13.15 19.82 -27.99
C SER A 459 13.33 18.69 -26.96
N THR A 460 12.26 18.01 -26.56
CA THR A 460 12.34 16.93 -25.56
C THR A 460 12.68 15.57 -26.15
N VAL A 461 12.61 15.40 -27.48
CA VAL A 461 13.00 14.14 -28.16
C VAL A 461 14.53 14.05 -28.19
N VAL A 462 15.10 13.51 -27.11
CA VAL A 462 16.55 13.45 -26.88
C VAL A 462 16.97 12.00 -26.64
N PRO A 463 17.43 11.28 -27.69
CA PRO A 463 18.04 9.98 -27.51
C PRO A 463 19.26 10.06 -26.59
N LYS A 464 19.53 8.99 -25.82
CA LYS A 464 20.65 8.93 -24.87
C LYS A 464 21.99 9.41 -25.42
N ARG A 465 22.33 9.01 -26.64
CA ARG A 465 23.59 9.39 -27.35
C ARG A 465 23.74 10.91 -27.56
N ASN A 466 22.63 11.64 -27.56
CA ASN A 466 22.58 13.09 -27.75
C ASN A 466 22.44 13.83 -26.40
N ALA A 467 22.30 13.12 -25.28
CA ALA A 467 22.24 13.72 -23.96
C ALA A 467 23.61 14.33 -23.63
N GLN A 468 23.62 15.62 -23.26
CA GLN A 468 24.85 16.34 -22.96
C GLN A 468 25.50 15.88 -21.64
N LYS A 469 24.67 15.53 -20.65
CA LYS A 469 25.08 15.10 -19.31
C LYS A 469 24.14 14.01 -18.81
N VAL A 470 24.68 13.09 -18.02
CA VAL A 470 23.89 12.13 -17.25
C VAL A 470 23.08 12.88 -16.19
N MET A 471 21.82 12.48 -15.99
CA MET A 471 20.92 13.15 -15.05
C MET A 471 21.43 12.99 -13.62
N SER A 472 21.48 14.07 -12.85
CA SER A 472 22.03 14.04 -11.48
C SER A 472 21.17 14.79 -10.46
N GLU A 473 20.11 15.46 -10.92
CA GLU A 473 19.37 16.44 -10.15
C GLU A 473 17.92 15.99 -9.95
N SER A 474 17.37 16.23 -8.76
CA SER A 474 16.05 15.73 -8.38
C SER A 474 14.95 16.11 -9.38
N GLN A 475 14.91 17.37 -9.80
CA GLN A 475 13.89 17.88 -10.72
C GLN A 475 14.00 17.29 -12.13
N GLU A 476 15.23 17.13 -12.61
CA GLU A 476 15.52 16.56 -13.92
C GLU A 476 15.09 15.09 -13.99
N ILE A 477 15.44 14.32 -12.95
CA ILE A 477 15.07 12.90 -12.83
C ILE A 477 13.55 12.75 -12.75
N GLN A 478 12.88 13.53 -11.89
CA GLN A 478 11.43 13.46 -11.70
C GLN A 478 10.65 13.77 -12.99
N CYS A 479 11.00 14.84 -13.71
CA CYS A 479 10.32 15.22 -14.96
C CYS A 479 10.47 14.13 -16.03
N ASN A 480 11.68 13.62 -16.25
CA ASN A 480 11.92 12.55 -17.22
C ASN A 480 11.18 11.25 -16.82
N ALA A 481 11.13 10.89 -15.54
CA ALA A 481 10.35 9.75 -15.06
C ALA A 481 8.84 9.93 -15.30
N LEU A 482 8.30 11.12 -15.05
CA LEU A 482 6.88 11.44 -15.28
C LEU A 482 6.51 11.39 -16.76
N TRP A 483 7.36 11.91 -17.66
CA TRP A 483 7.11 11.85 -19.10
C TRP A 483 7.18 10.42 -19.64
N LYS A 484 8.18 9.62 -19.22
CA LYS A 484 8.24 8.17 -19.55
C LYS A 484 6.94 7.48 -19.12
N TYR A 485 6.51 7.69 -17.87
CA TYR A 485 5.26 7.15 -17.33
C TYR A 485 4.03 7.56 -18.15
N LEU A 486 3.86 8.85 -18.44
CA LEU A 486 2.71 9.38 -19.18
C LEU A 486 2.67 8.88 -20.64
N GLN A 487 3.82 8.72 -21.29
CA GLN A 487 3.89 8.11 -22.62
C GLN A 487 3.48 6.63 -22.59
N LEU A 488 3.96 5.85 -21.61
CA LEU A 488 3.59 4.43 -21.47
C LEU A 488 2.09 4.23 -21.21
N HIS A 489 1.46 5.17 -20.49
CA HIS A 489 0.00 5.19 -20.30
C HIS A 489 -0.80 5.71 -21.49
N GLY A 490 -0.14 6.30 -22.49
CA GLY A 490 -0.76 6.79 -23.73
C GLY A 490 -1.31 8.21 -23.62
N TYR A 491 -0.87 9.01 -22.65
CA TYR A 491 -1.16 10.46 -22.58
C TYR A 491 -0.25 11.29 -23.49
N ILE A 492 0.93 10.76 -23.81
CA ILE A 492 1.92 11.39 -24.69
C ILE A 492 2.19 10.45 -25.87
N SER A 493 2.33 11.02 -27.07
CA SER A 493 2.69 10.28 -28.29
C SER A 493 4.19 10.00 -28.35
N ARG A 494 4.64 9.21 -29.35
CA ARG A 494 6.09 8.97 -29.55
C ARG A 494 6.85 10.22 -29.93
N GLU A 495 6.18 11.18 -30.56
CA GLU A 495 6.73 12.49 -30.95
C GLU A 495 6.73 13.50 -29.79
N HIS A 496 6.54 13.01 -28.55
CA HIS A 496 6.49 13.81 -27.32
C HIS A 496 5.38 14.89 -27.32
N THR A 497 4.33 14.70 -28.11
CA THR A 497 3.15 15.59 -28.13
C THR A 497 1.99 15.01 -27.34
N LEU A 498 1.07 15.85 -26.88
CA LEU A 498 -0.13 15.38 -26.17
C LEU A 498 -1.01 14.55 -27.10
N SER A 499 -1.27 13.30 -26.71
CA SER A 499 -2.26 12.43 -27.36
C SER A 499 -3.68 12.97 -27.13
N PRO A 500 -4.73 12.39 -27.76
CA PRO A 500 -6.11 12.73 -27.41
C PRO A 500 -6.38 12.63 -25.90
N HIS A 501 -5.86 11.61 -25.22
CA HIS A 501 -5.95 11.47 -23.77
C HIS A 501 -5.20 12.57 -23.02
N GLY A 502 -3.99 12.93 -23.46
CA GLY A 502 -3.21 14.02 -22.88
C GLY A 502 -3.90 15.37 -22.98
N LYS A 503 -4.58 15.64 -24.10
CA LYS A 503 -5.34 16.87 -24.33
C LYS A 503 -6.52 16.99 -23.38
N ILE A 504 -7.28 15.90 -23.19
CA ILE A 504 -8.42 15.87 -22.25
C ILE A 504 -7.96 16.08 -20.80
N LEU A 505 -6.86 15.44 -20.40
CA LEU A 505 -6.28 15.64 -19.07
C LEU A 505 -5.86 17.10 -18.87
N ARG A 506 -5.27 17.72 -19.88
CA ARG A 506 -4.94 19.15 -19.86
C ARG A 506 -6.19 20.04 -19.73
N THR A 507 -7.28 19.73 -20.43
CA THR A 507 -8.56 20.44 -20.29
C THR A 507 -9.09 20.34 -18.85
N ALA A 508 -9.04 19.15 -18.26
CA ALA A 508 -9.44 18.95 -16.85
C ALA A 508 -8.58 19.80 -15.91
N PHE A 509 -7.25 19.80 -16.09
CA PHE A 509 -6.32 20.60 -15.28
C PHE A 509 -6.60 22.10 -15.41
N SER A 510 -6.80 22.59 -16.63
CA SER A 510 -7.09 24.01 -16.89
C SER A 510 -8.41 24.44 -16.25
N THR A 511 -9.43 23.57 -16.31
CA THR A 511 -10.74 23.81 -15.68
C THR A 511 -10.62 23.84 -14.16
N ALA A 512 -9.91 22.90 -13.55
CA ALA A 512 -9.69 22.88 -12.09
C ALA A 512 -8.91 24.10 -11.61
N GLN A 513 -7.88 24.52 -12.36
CA GLN A 513 -7.12 25.73 -12.04
C GLN A 513 -7.98 26.99 -12.14
N ALA A 514 -8.85 27.09 -13.15
CA ALA A 514 -9.82 28.18 -13.28
C ALA A 514 -10.84 28.22 -12.13
N LYS A 515 -11.09 27.08 -11.47
CA LYS A 515 -11.90 26.95 -10.25
C LYS A 515 -11.13 27.26 -8.96
N GLY A 516 -9.87 27.68 -9.05
CA GLY A 516 -9.05 28.04 -7.90
C GLY A 516 -8.42 26.85 -7.17
N LEU A 517 -8.44 25.65 -7.76
CA LEU A 517 -7.78 24.49 -7.16
C LEU A 517 -6.27 24.51 -7.43
N SER A 518 -5.50 24.04 -6.45
CA SER A 518 -4.05 23.91 -6.60
C SER A 518 -3.68 22.63 -7.39
N PRO A 519 -2.61 22.64 -8.20
CA PRO A 519 -2.14 21.44 -8.90
C PRO A 519 -1.89 20.24 -7.99
N ALA A 520 -1.37 20.47 -6.78
CA ALA A 520 -1.13 19.41 -5.80
C ALA A 520 -2.43 18.69 -5.36
N THR A 521 -3.57 19.40 -5.37
CA THR A 521 -4.86 18.83 -4.98
C THR A 521 -5.59 18.14 -6.12
N PHE A 522 -5.51 18.64 -7.36
CA PHE A 522 -6.33 18.10 -8.45
C PHE A 522 -5.61 17.11 -9.37
N SER A 523 -4.27 17.13 -9.46
CA SER A 523 -3.58 16.43 -10.55
C SER A 523 -3.77 14.91 -10.51
N GLU A 524 -3.61 14.31 -9.34
CA GLU A 524 -3.80 12.87 -9.12
C GLU A 524 -5.29 12.46 -9.25
N PRO A 525 -6.25 13.16 -8.59
CA PRO A 525 -7.68 12.85 -8.75
C PRO A 525 -8.17 12.91 -10.20
N LEU A 526 -7.73 13.90 -10.98
CA LEU A 526 -8.19 14.06 -12.36
C LEU A 526 -7.58 13.04 -13.31
N LEU A 527 -6.29 12.69 -13.15
CA LEU A 527 -5.70 11.58 -13.90
C LEU A 527 -6.43 10.27 -13.56
N LEU A 528 -6.65 10.00 -12.27
CA LEU A 528 -7.35 8.80 -11.83
C LEU A 528 -8.80 8.76 -12.36
N GLY A 529 -9.49 9.90 -12.41
CA GLY A 529 -10.83 10.01 -12.99
C GLY A 529 -10.86 9.61 -14.47
N ILE A 530 -9.89 10.05 -15.26
CA ILE A 530 -9.76 9.65 -16.67
C ILE A 530 -9.42 8.15 -16.78
N GLU A 531 -8.54 7.62 -15.95
CA GLU A 531 -8.25 6.18 -15.93
C GLU A 531 -9.49 5.34 -15.56
N LEU A 532 -10.32 5.80 -14.63
CA LEU A 532 -11.57 5.12 -14.26
C LEU A 532 -12.64 5.23 -15.35
N LEU A 533 -12.64 6.29 -16.16
CA LEU A 533 -13.43 6.35 -17.40
C LEU A 533 -12.94 5.31 -18.41
N ARG A 534 -11.62 5.23 -18.65
CA ARG A 534 -11.00 4.22 -19.56
C ARG A 534 -11.32 2.79 -19.14
N LEU A 535 -11.38 2.54 -17.84
CA LEU A 535 -11.71 1.23 -17.27
C LEU A 535 -13.24 0.96 -17.25
N GLY A 536 -14.07 1.94 -17.64
CA GLY A 536 -15.53 1.82 -17.61
C GLY A 536 -16.10 1.67 -16.20
N LEU A 537 -15.50 2.37 -15.22
CA LEU A 537 -15.86 2.32 -13.80
C LEU A 537 -16.45 3.63 -13.27
N LEU A 538 -16.19 4.77 -13.93
CA LEU A 538 -16.78 6.06 -13.58
C LEU A 538 -18.03 6.34 -14.43
N ASN A 539 -19.16 5.74 -14.03
CA ASN A 539 -20.46 5.83 -14.70
C ASN A 539 -21.62 5.93 -13.68
N THR A 540 -22.88 5.95 -14.13
CA THR A 540 -24.06 5.97 -13.22
C THR A 540 -24.54 4.57 -12.81
N ASP A 541 -23.94 3.50 -13.36
CA ASP A 541 -24.42 2.13 -13.17
C ASP A 541 -24.31 1.70 -11.70
N ASN A 542 -25.24 0.87 -11.24
CA ASN A 542 -25.05 0.17 -9.97
C ASN A 542 -24.00 -0.93 -10.15
N LEU A 543 -22.76 -0.65 -9.70
CA LEU A 543 -21.62 -1.57 -9.82
C LEU A 543 -21.68 -2.74 -8.82
N PHE A 544 -22.57 -2.67 -7.82
CA PHE A 544 -22.64 -3.65 -6.73
C PHE A 544 -24.09 -4.14 -6.52
N PRO A 545 -24.73 -4.76 -7.53
CA PRO A 545 -26.12 -5.19 -7.44
C PRO A 545 -26.29 -6.51 -6.67
N VAL A 546 -25.28 -7.41 -6.71
CA VAL A 546 -25.36 -8.75 -6.14
C VAL A 546 -24.00 -9.17 -5.53
N PRO A 547 -23.93 -9.45 -4.21
CA PRO A 547 -24.90 -9.00 -3.20
C PRO A 547 -25.01 -7.47 -3.19
N PRO A 548 -26.19 -6.90 -2.90
CA PRO A 548 -26.38 -5.45 -2.94
C PRO A 548 -25.55 -4.76 -1.85
N TYR A 549 -24.70 -3.81 -2.24
CA TYR A 549 -23.97 -3.00 -1.26
C TYR A 549 -24.86 -1.86 -0.75
N HIS A 550 -25.09 -1.86 0.57
CA HIS A 550 -25.84 -0.82 1.26
C HIS A 550 -25.11 0.54 1.27
N GLY A 551 -25.85 1.59 1.57
CA GLY A 551 -25.33 2.96 1.61
C GLY A 551 -25.22 3.64 0.25
N ALA A 552 -25.88 3.11 -0.79
CA ALA A 552 -26.14 3.84 -2.03
C ALA A 552 -27.10 5.03 -1.77
N PRO A 553 -27.17 6.00 -2.69
CA PRO A 553 -28.22 7.04 -2.67
C PRO A 553 -29.61 6.40 -2.61
N PHE A 554 -30.50 6.94 -1.78
CA PHE A 554 -31.83 6.34 -1.53
C PHE A 554 -32.97 7.36 -1.43
N ARG A 555 -32.66 8.66 -1.48
CA ARG A 555 -33.64 9.75 -1.40
C ARG A 555 -33.87 10.37 -2.77
N GLY A 556 -35.05 10.95 -2.94
CA GLY A 556 -35.49 11.51 -4.23
C GLY A 556 -35.88 10.45 -5.26
N SER A 557 -36.03 10.88 -6.50
CA SER A 557 -36.36 10.01 -7.64
C SER A 557 -35.20 9.09 -8.02
N ASP A 558 -35.46 8.05 -8.82
CA ASP A 558 -34.42 7.18 -9.38
C ASP A 558 -33.35 7.99 -10.14
N LEU A 559 -33.75 9.10 -10.77
CA LEU A 559 -32.83 10.03 -11.43
C LEU A 559 -31.93 10.73 -10.41
N ASP A 560 -32.48 11.24 -9.30
CA ASP A 560 -31.70 11.89 -8.23
C ASP A 560 -30.69 10.91 -7.63
N GLN A 561 -31.10 9.65 -7.42
CA GLN A 561 -30.24 8.61 -6.87
C GLN A 561 -29.06 8.28 -7.81
N ARG A 562 -29.33 8.08 -9.11
CA ARG A 562 -28.29 7.80 -10.12
C ARG A 562 -27.32 8.98 -10.30
N ASN A 563 -27.85 10.20 -10.32
CA ASN A 563 -27.04 11.41 -10.45
C ASN A 563 -26.15 11.62 -9.23
N THR A 564 -26.73 11.48 -8.03
CA THR A 564 -26.00 11.55 -6.76
C THR A 564 -24.86 10.53 -6.72
N LEU A 565 -25.10 9.32 -7.20
CA LEU A 565 -24.10 8.25 -7.20
C LEU A 565 -22.87 8.62 -8.03
N LEU A 566 -23.07 9.11 -9.26
CA LEU A 566 -21.96 9.50 -10.15
C LEU A 566 -21.16 10.69 -9.58
N VAL A 567 -21.84 11.72 -9.05
CA VAL A 567 -21.16 12.88 -8.44
C VAL A 567 -20.36 12.45 -7.20
N SER A 568 -20.92 11.55 -6.39
CA SER A 568 -20.25 11.02 -5.19
C SER A 568 -19.03 10.16 -5.54
N ARG A 569 -19.06 9.44 -6.68
CA ARG A 569 -17.91 8.69 -7.19
C ARG A 569 -16.77 9.61 -7.61
N VAL A 570 -17.05 10.73 -8.28
CA VAL A 570 -16.03 11.76 -8.57
C VAL A 570 -15.43 12.30 -7.27
N ALA A 571 -16.27 12.57 -6.28
CA ALA A 571 -15.84 13.06 -4.98
C ALA A 571 -14.94 12.05 -4.23
N CYS A 572 -15.12 10.73 -4.38
CA CYS A 572 -14.23 9.71 -3.81
C CYS A 572 -12.77 9.78 -4.34
N LEU A 573 -12.52 10.48 -5.45
CA LEU A 573 -11.16 10.64 -5.97
C LEU A 573 -10.38 11.71 -5.20
N GLY A 574 -11.09 12.64 -4.56
CA GLY A 574 -10.52 13.68 -3.72
C GLY A 574 -10.37 13.24 -2.26
N ARG A 575 -9.82 14.12 -1.43
CA ARG A 575 -9.59 13.87 -0.01
C ARG A 575 -10.50 14.74 0.85
N LEU A 576 -11.08 14.15 1.90
CA LEU A 576 -11.80 14.88 2.94
C LEU A 576 -10.79 15.43 3.97
N GLU A 577 -10.79 16.75 4.19
CA GLU A 577 -9.99 17.34 5.26
C GLU A 577 -10.66 17.11 6.61
N HIS A 578 -10.22 16.10 7.34
CA HIS A 578 -10.76 15.71 8.65
C HIS A 578 -9.74 15.94 9.76
N LYS A 579 -10.21 16.25 10.97
CA LYS A 579 -9.34 16.31 12.16
C LYS A 579 -8.67 14.95 12.42
N PRO A 580 -7.43 14.91 12.94
CA PRO A 580 -6.71 13.67 13.20
C PRO A 580 -7.19 13.02 14.51
N ILE A 581 -8.44 12.54 14.51
CA ILE A 581 -9.10 11.88 15.66
C ILE A 581 -9.83 10.58 15.25
N GLY A 582 -9.61 10.11 14.02
CA GLY A 582 -10.42 9.07 13.40
C GLY A 582 -11.72 9.59 12.82
N TYR A 583 -12.22 8.94 11.77
CA TYR A 583 -13.46 9.37 11.12
C TYR A 583 -14.67 9.20 12.04
N THR A 584 -15.52 10.22 12.04
CA THR A 584 -16.85 10.16 12.65
C THR A 584 -17.85 10.63 11.61
N GLY A 585 -18.83 9.79 11.29
CA GLY A 585 -19.84 10.12 10.31
C GLY A 585 -20.55 8.88 9.79
N PRO A 586 -21.49 9.07 8.86
CA PRO A 586 -22.20 7.96 8.24
C PRO A 586 -21.25 7.11 7.39
N LEU A 587 -21.63 5.85 7.16
CA LEU A 587 -20.86 4.89 6.35
C LEU A 587 -21.58 4.55 5.05
N SER A 588 -20.81 4.19 4.02
CA SER A 588 -21.34 3.68 2.75
C SER A 588 -20.47 2.54 2.23
N ARG A 589 -20.99 1.31 2.30
CA ARG A 589 -20.33 0.15 1.71
C ARG A 589 -20.25 0.27 0.19
N ASN A 590 -21.26 0.88 -0.45
CA ASN A 590 -21.26 1.14 -1.88
C ASN A 590 -20.07 2.02 -2.31
N LEU A 591 -19.81 3.13 -1.60
CA LEU A 591 -18.67 4.00 -1.90
C LEU A 591 -17.34 3.40 -1.45
N LEU A 592 -17.31 2.57 -0.41
CA LEU A 592 -16.14 1.77 -0.06
C LEU A 592 -15.77 0.78 -1.19
N GLY A 593 -16.75 0.07 -1.75
CA GLY A 593 -16.55 -0.81 -2.90
C GLY A 593 -16.01 -0.05 -4.11
N TYR A 594 -16.54 1.15 -4.38
CA TYR A 594 -15.99 2.02 -5.43
C TYR A 594 -14.55 2.46 -5.13
N LYS A 595 -14.25 2.79 -3.87
CA LYS A 595 -12.90 3.12 -3.42
C LYS A 595 -11.93 1.96 -3.62
N SER A 596 -12.34 0.71 -3.37
CA SER A 596 -11.54 -0.48 -3.66
C SER A 596 -11.13 -0.54 -5.13
N LEU A 597 -12.06 -0.27 -6.05
CA LEU A 597 -11.79 -0.20 -7.50
C LEU A 597 -10.80 0.93 -7.83
N ALA A 598 -11.03 2.13 -7.29
CA ALA A 598 -10.16 3.29 -7.48
C ALA A 598 -8.74 3.03 -6.95
N SER A 599 -8.60 2.31 -5.83
CA SER A 599 -7.31 1.96 -5.22
C SER A 599 -6.48 1.04 -6.12
N VAL A 600 -7.13 0.05 -6.77
CA VAL A 600 -6.46 -0.85 -7.73
C VAL A 600 -5.94 -0.05 -8.93
N ALA A 601 -6.76 0.83 -9.50
CA ALA A 601 -6.36 1.67 -10.63
C ALA A 601 -5.19 2.60 -10.25
N ARG A 602 -5.28 3.25 -9.08
CA ARG A 602 -4.26 4.14 -8.53
C ARG A 602 -2.93 3.43 -8.28
N GLN A 603 -2.97 2.27 -7.63
CA GLN A 603 -1.76 1.50 -7.34
C GLN A 603 -1.04 1.08 -8.64
N SER A 604 -1.80 0.72 -9.68
CA SER A 604 -1.21 0.40 -10.99
C SER A 604 -0.52 1.61 -11.64
N GLN A 605 -0.97 2.84 -11.38
CA GLN A 605 -0.27 4.05 -11.82
C GLN A 605 1.07 4.18 -11.09
N ARG A 606 1.07 3.98 -9.77
CA ARG A 606 2.30 4.03 -8.96
C ARG A 606 3.30 2.95 -9.39
N ASP A 607 2.81 1.75 -9.66
CA ASP A 607 3.63 0.61 -10.07
C ASP A 607 4.39 0.92 -11.38
N LEU A 608 3.71 1.49 -12.40
CA LEU A 608 4.38 1.85 -13.66
C LEU A 608 5.33 3.03 -13.50
N LEU A 609 4.98 4.02 -12.67
CA LEU A 609 5.84 5.16 -12.40
C LEU A 609 7.12 4.77 -11.66
N ASP A 610 7.02 3.91 -10.64
CA ASP A 610 8.19 3.35 -9.94
C ASP A 610 9.09 2.57 -10.91
N MET A 611 8.51 1.77 -11.83
CA MET A 611 9.30 1.05 -12.82
C MET A 611 9.91 1.96 -13.89
N SER A 612 9.26 3.08 -14.21
CA SER A 612 9.84 4.10 -15.10
C SER A 612 11.07 4.75 -14.48
N LEU A 613 11.03 5.04 -13.18
CA LEU A 613 12.20 5.53 -12.43
C LEU A 613 13.27 4.45 -12.26
N CYS A 614 12.88 3.23 -11.91
CA CYS A 614 13.79 2.12 -11.68
C CYS A 614 14.64 1.83 -12.93
N THR A 615 14.04 1.77 -14.11
CA THR A 615 14.80 1.50 -15.34
C THR A 615 15.71 2.64 -15.75
N MET A 616 15.36 3.90 -15.46
CA MET A 616 16.29 5.02 -15.66
C MET A 616 17.60 4.85 -14.87
N PHE A 617 17.53 4.32 -13.65
CA PHE A 617 18.73 3.98 -12.88
C PHE A 617 19.50 2.81 -13.51
N LEU A 618 18.81 1.70 -13.77
CA LEU A 618 19.44 0.48 -14.30
C LEU A 618 20.11 0.70 -15.66
N ASP A 619 19.52 1.54 -16.49
CA ASP A 619 20.03 1.85 -17.83
C ASP A 619 21.18 2.86 -17.80
N GLY A 620 21.48 3.44 -16.63
CA GLY A 620 22.49 4.48 -16.45
C GLY A 620 22.08 5.79 -17.12
N ASP A 621 20.79 6.11 -17.14
CA ASP A 621 20.30 7.44 -17.56
C ASP A 621 20.53 8.46 -16.44
N ILE A 622 20.61 7.98 -15.19
CA ILE A 622 20.88 8.73 -13.97
C ILE A 622 22.29 8.39 -13.48
N ASP A 623 22.99 9.38 -12.93
CA ASP A 623 24.31 9.21 -12.34
C ASP A 623 24.19 8.35 -11.09
N ARG A 624 24.99 7.27 -11.01
CA ARG A 624 24.95 6.33 -9.89
C ARG A 624 25.55 6.92 -8.61
N ASN A 625 26.26 8.05 -8.69
CA ASN A 625 26.90 8.72 -7.57
C ASN A 625 26.06 9.87 -6.99
N ILE A 626 24.78 9.98 -7.35
CA ILE A 626 23.92 11.02 -6.77
C ILE A 626 23.78 10.86 -5.26
N ASN A 627 23.64 12.00 -4.59
CA ASN A 627 23.51 12.06 -3.14
C ASN A 627 22.28 11.28 -2.64
N GLU A 628 22.41 10.63 -1.47
CA GLU A 628 21.34 9.84 -0.87
C GLU A 628 20.05 10.64 -0.61
N THR A 629 20.16 11.91 -0.21
CA THR A 629 19.00 12.78 -0.02
C THR A 629 18.26 12.99 -1.35
N ILE A 630 18.98 13.21 -2.45
CA ILE A 630 18.37 13.33 -3.79
C ILE A 630 17.67 12.03 -4.18
N LEU A 631 18.29 10.87 -3.93
CA LEU A 631 17.69 9.55 -4.18
C LEU A 631 16.35 9.39 -3.45
N LYS A 632 16.29 9.77 -2.18
CA LYS A 632 15.06 9.70 -1.37
C LYS A 632 14.02 10.70 -1.85
N ASP A 633 14.43 11.94 -2.10
CA ASP A 633 13.55 13.02 -2.56
C ASP A 633 12.87 12.67 -3.88
N VAL A 634 13.61 12.08 -4.82
CA VAL A 634 13.05 11.59 -6.09
C VAL A 634 11.98 10.52 -5.87
N GLY A 635 12.21 9.55 -4.97
CA GLY A 635 11.25 8.48 -4.72
C GLY A 635 9.94 8.96 -4.08
N PHE A 636 10.04 9.83 -3.07
CA PHE A 636 8.90 10.28 -2.25
C PHE A 636 8.13 11.47 -2.82
N SER A 637 8.71 12.26 -3.72
CA SER A 637 8.01 13.39 -4.36
C SER A 637 7.08 12.96 -5.50
N LEU A 638 7.29 11.76 -6.05
CA LEU A 638 6.50 11.25 -7.16
C LEU A 638 5.02 11.04 -6.73
N PRO A 639 4.06 11.29 -7.64
CA PRO A 639 2.63 11.10 -7.40
C PRO A 639 2.24 9.70 -6.91
N PHE A 640 1.00 9.56 -6.45
CA PHE A 640 0.42 8.30 -5.99
C PHE A 640 1.11 7.69 -4.76
N LEU A 641 1.72 8.52 -3.89
CA LEU A 641 2.30 8.07 -2.62
C LEU A 641 1.24 7.82 -1.53
N LYS A 642 0.25 8.70 -1.40
CA LYS A 642 -0.78 8.65 -0.34
C LYS A 642 -2.17 8.35 -0.87
N ASP A 643 -2.77 7.25 -0.43
CA ASP A 643 -4.11 6.84 -0.87
C ASP A 643 -5.23 7.62 -0.16
N ASN A 644 -6.32 7.88 -0.88
CA ASN A 644 -7.49 8.61 -0.38
C ASN A 644 -8.55 7.65 0.18
N ASP A 645 -9.27 8.10 1.19
CA ASP A 645 -10.46 7.43 1.74
C ASP A 645 -11.73 7.80 0.95
N CYS A 646 -12.84 7.09 1.17
CA CYS A 646 -14.12 7.41 0.53
C CYS A 646 -14.94 8.52 1.24
N GLY A 647 -14.39 9.17 2.28
CA GLY A 647 -15.09 10.12 3.14
C GLY A 647 -15.65 11.34 2.39
N LEU A 648 -14.90 11.88 1.41
CA LEU A 648 -15.38 13.02 0.62
C LEU A 648 -16.59 12.62 -0.26
N GLY A 649 -16.56 11.40 -0.81
CA GLY A 649 -17.70 10.83 -1.51
C GLY A 649 -18.91 10.66 -0.61
N ILE A 650 -18.71 10.18 0.63
CA ILE A 650 -19.80 10.03 1.60
C ILE A 650 -20.41 11.39 1.97
N ALA A 651 -19.59 12.42 2.15
CA ALA A 651 -20.04 13.78 2.43
C ALA A 651 -20.91 14.35 1.31
N VAL A 652 -20.45 14.25 0.05
CA VAL A 652 -21.20 14.70 -1.12
C VAL A 652 -22.49 13.90 -1.30
N LYS A 653 -22.42 12.57 -1.12
CA LYS A 653 -23.57 11.68 -1.16
C LYS A 653 -24.64 12.08 -0.16
N HIS A 654 -24.26 12.32 1.10
CA HIS A 654 -25.19 12.73 2.15
C HIS A 654 -25.80 14.10 1.88
N TYR A 655 -24.99 15.07 1.44
CA TYR A 655 -25.50 16.39 1.06
C TYR A 655 -26.59 16.30 -0.01
N LEU A 656 -26.32 15.59 -1.11
CA LEU A 656 -27.25 15.49 -2.24
C LEU A 656 -28.49 14.63 -1.92
N ASP A 657 -28.35 13.54 -1.16
CA ASP A 657 -29.49 12.73 -0.70
C ASP A 657 -30.44 13.55 0.20
N GLU A 658 -29.89 14.26 1.18
CA GLU A 658 -30.70 15.03 2.13
C GLU A 658 -31.35 16.23 1.45
N LEU A 659 -30.64 16.88 0.51
CA LEU A 659 -31.22 17.91 -0.34
C LEU A 659 -32.36 17.39 -1.20
N SER A 660 -32.24 16.17 -1.74
CA SER A 660 -33.29 15.54 -2.56
C SER A 660 -34.54 15.15 -1.76
N ALA A 661 -34.48 15.16 -0.43
CA ALA A 661 -35.64 14.96 0.44
C ALA A 661 -36.26 16.28 0.95
N ALA A 662 -35.67 17.44 0.64
CA ALA A 662 -36.27 18.73 0.95
C ALA A 662 -37.48 19.01 0.03
N ASP A 663 -38.43 19.82 0.50
CA ASP A 663 -39.63 20.19 -0.28
C ASP A 663 -39.27 20.94 -1.58
N ASP A 664 -38.27 21.82 -1.52
CA ASP A 664 -37.66 22.46 -2.70
C ASP A 664 -36.13 22.26 -2.69
N PRO A 665 -35.64 21.19 -3.35
CA PRO A 665 -34.21 20.87 -3.45
C PRO A 665 -33.36 21.88 -4.22
N THR A 666 -33.97 22.80 -4.97
CA THR A 666 -33.25 23.76 -5.83
C THR A 666 -33.18 25.17 -5.23
N SER A 667 -34.02 25.45 -4.22
CA SER A 667 -33.98 26.71 -3.47
C SER A 667 -32.61 26.95 -2.81
N LYS A 668 -32.24 28.23 -2.68
CA LYS A 668 -31.02 28.64 -1.96
C LYS A 668 -31.13 28.29 -0.47
N ASP A 669 -32.31 28.43 0.11
CA ASP A 669 -32.55 28.22 1.53
C ASP A 669 -32.39 26.74 1.91
N SER A 670 -32.95 25.80 1.13
CA SER A 670 -32.75 24.36 1.34
C SER A 670 -31.28 23.98 1.24
N ARG A 671 -30.56 24.47 0.22
CA ARG A 671 -29.13 24.20 0.07
C ARG A 671 -28.32 24.67 1.27
N GLN A 672 -28.54 25.91 1.72
CA GLN A 672 -27.83 26.44 2.88
C GLN A 672 -28.19 25.65 4.14
N ALA A 673 -29.47 25.34 4.36
CA ALA A 673 -29.92 24.58 5.52
C ALA A 673 -29.28 23.18 5.58
N VAL A 674 -29.20 22.47 4.46
CA VAL A 674 -28.55 21.14 4.40
C VAL A 674 -27.04 21.24 4.58
N LYS A 675 -26.38 22.29 4.05
CA LYS A 675 -24.94 22.53 4.29
C LYS A 675 -24.65 22.76 5.77
N GLU A 676 -25.43 23.62 6.44
CA GLU A 676 -25.26 23.89 7.87
C GLU A 676 -25.57 22.65 8.73
N LYS A 677 -26.60 21.89 8.39
CA LYS A 677 -26.93 20.63 9.06
C LYS A 677 -25.82 19.59 8.89
N GLY A 678 -25.21 19.50 7.70
CA GLY A 678 -24.07 18.61 7.45
C GLY A 678 -22.86 18.96 8.32
N LYS A 679 -22.53 20.25 8.40
CA LYS A 679 -21.45 20.75 9.27
C LYS A 679 -21.73 20.51 10.75
N GLY A 680 -22.95 20.73 11.21
CA GLY A 680 -23.30 20.65 12.63
C GLY A 680 -23.59 19.23 13.14
N SER A 681 -24.20 18.38 12.32
CA SER A 681 -24.78 17.10 12.77
C SER A 681 -24.08 15.87 12.20
N TRP A 682 -23.77 15.85 10.90
CA TRP A 682 -23.26 14.62 10.24
C TRP A 682 -21.74 14.54 10.18
N PHE A 683 -21.09 15.70 9.99
CA PHE A 683 -19.65 15.80 9.80
C PHE A 683 -19.01 16.88 10.71
N PRO A 684 -19.26 16.86 12.04
CA PRO A 684 -18.79 17.90 12.96
C PRO A 684 -17.26 18.00 13.10
N GLN A 685 -16.53 16.97 12.64
CA GLN A 685 -15.08 16.87 12.79
C GLN A 685 -14.32 17.08 11.46
N VAL A 686 -15.04 17.37 10.37
CA VAL A 686 -14.45 17.87 9.12
C VAL A 686 -13.94 19.30 9.36
N VAL A 687 -12.75 19.61 8.85
CA VAL A 687 -12.07 20.90 9.06
C VAL A 687 -12.89 22.03 8.46
N ASP A 688 -13.30 21.88 7.20
CA ASP A 688 -14.21 22.80 6.52
C ASP A 688 -15.12 22.01 5.57
N TYR A 689 -16.36 21.81 6.01
CA TYR A 689 -17.36 21.05 5.25
C TYR A 689 -17.77 21.75 3.96
N HIS A 690 -17.90 23.08 3.96
CA HIS A 690 -18.34 23.83 2.79
C HIS A 690 -17.27 23.79 1.71
N LYS A 691 -16.02 24.09 2.10
CA LYS A 691 -14.87 24.02 1.20
C LYS A 691 -14.65 22.61 0.65
N SER A 692 -14.95 21.57 1.43
CA SER A 692 -14.88 20.18 0.97
C SER A 692 -15.91 19.90 -0.15
N LEU A 693 -17.15 20.37 0.00
CA LEU A 693 -18.16 20.26 -1.05
C LEU A 693 -17.76 21.06 -2.30
N ASP A 694 -17.29 22.29 -2.12
CA ASP A 694 -16.86 23.15 -3.24
C ASP A 694 -15.68 22.52 -4.00
N TYR A 695 -14.74 21.90 -3.29
CA TYR A 695 -13.64 21.13 -3.88
C TYR A 695 -14.17 19.96 -4.71
N ALA A 696 -15.11 19.17 -4.19
CA ALA A 696 -15.69 18.05 -4.93
C ALA A 696 -16.45 18.51 -6.18
N PHE A 697 -17.17 19.63 -6.12
CA PHE A 697 -17.86 20.20 -7.28
C PHE A 697 -16.91 20.81 -8.31
N ALA A 698 -15.76 21.34 -7.88
CA ALA A 698 -14.71 21.78 -8.79
C ALA A 698 -14.03 20.59 -9.49
N LEU A 699 -13.84 19.46 -8.81
CA LEU A 699 -13.40 18.20 -9.44
C LEU A 699 -14.44 17.70 -10.46
N TRP A 700 -15.72 17.75 -10.10
CA TRP A 700 -16.82 17.45 -11.03
C TRP A 700 -16.73 18.29 -12.30
N ASP A 701 -16.64 19.61 -12.18
CA ASP A 701 -16.56 20.51 -13.32
C ASP A 701 -15.39 20.16 -14.25
N ALA A 702 -14.23 19.84 -13.68
CA ALA A 702 -13.03 19.48 -14.43
C ALA A 702 -13.18 18.15 -15.19
N ILE A 703 -13.70 17.10 -14.54
CA ILE A 703 -13.93 15.80 -15.19
C ILE A 703 -15.05 15.93 -16.24
N TYR A 704 -16.11 16.68 -15.94
CA TYR A 704 -17.20 16.93 -16.88
C TYR A 704 -16.69 17.56 -18.18
N GLN A 705 -15.88 18.62 -18.10
CA GLN A 705 -15.29 19.24 -19.30
C GLN A 705 -14.43 18.25 -20.09
N ALA A 706 -13.61 17.46 -19.40
CA ALA A 706 -12.85 16.38 -20.03
C ALA A 706 -13.73 15.35 -20.76
N VAL A 707 -14.84 14.94 -20.16
CA VAL A 707 -15.81 14.01 -20.75
C VAL A 707 -16.45 14.60 -22.01
N GLN A 708 -16.77 15.89 -22.03
CA GLN A 708 -17.36 16.54 -23.22
C GLN A 708 -16.37 16.59 -24.39
N GLU A 709 -15.08 16.82 -24.13
CA GLU A 709 -14.02 16.86 -25.15
C GLU A 709 -13.46 15.48 -25.51
N ALA A 710 -13.83 14.43 -24.78
CA ALA A 710 -13.29 13.09 -25.00
C ALA A 710 -13.63 12.52 -26.39
N PRO A 711 -12.72 11.76 -27.03
CA PRO A 711 -13.03 11.07 -28.27
C PRO A 711 -14.01 9.91 -28.00
N ALA A 712 -14.70 9.47 -29.06
CA ALA A 712 -15.79 8.49 -28.95
C ALA A 712 -15.34 7.09 -28.52
N ASP A 713 -14.07 6.75 -28.73
CA ASP A 713 -13.42 5.53 -28.26
C ASP A 713 -13.16 5.53 -26.75
N LEU A 714 -13.01 6.71 -26.14
CA LEU A 714 -12.89 6.86 -24.69
C LEU A 714 -14.25 6.98 -24.00
N VAL A 715 -15.10 7.88 -24.49
CA VAL A 715 -16.43 8.14 -23.92
C VAL A 715 -17.45 8.07 -25.06
N SER A 716 -18.40 7.14 -24.94
CA SER A 716 -19.48 7.00 -25.91
C SER A 716 -20.37 8.25 -25.95
N GLY A 717 -21.00 8.52 -27.10
CA GLY A 717 -21.94 9.65 -27.22
C GLY A 717 -23.11 9.57 -26.23
N HIS A 718 -23.53 8.35 -25.87
CA HIS A 718 -24.53 8.12 -24.83
C HIS A 718 -24.02 8.58 -23.46
N ALA A 719 -22.81 8.16 -23.07
CA ALA A 719 -22.20 8.58 -21.80
C ALA A 719 -22.01 10.10 -21.76
N LYS A 720 -21.58 10.76 -22.84
CA LYS A 720 -21.50 12.24 -22.89
C LYS A 720 -22.83 12.91 -22.59
N THR A 721 -23.92 12.37 -23.15
CA THR A 721 -25.29 12.88 -22.95
C THR A 721 -25.74 12.68 -21.51
N GLU A 722 -25.44 11.51 -20.92
CA GLU A 722 -25.71 11.22 -19.52
C GLU A 722 -24.99 12.19 -18.59
N TRP A 723 -23.68 12.38 -18.77
CA TRP A 723 -22.90 13.35 -17.98
C TRP A 723 -23.43 14.79 -18.11
N LYS A 724 -23.89 15.18 -19.30
CA LYS A 724 -24.54 16.49 -19.51
C LYS A 724 -25.86 16.62 -18.74
N SER A 725 -26.65 15.55 -18.68
CA SER A 725 -27.86 15.49 -17.87
C SER A 725 -27.55 15.66 -16.38
N VAL A 726 -26.54 14.93 -15.88
CA VAL A 726 -26.11 15.03 -14.48
C VAL A 726 -25.58 16.42 -14.15
N ASP A 727 -24.78 17.04 -15.04
CA ASP A 727 -24.27 18.40 -14.85
C ASP A 727 -25.40 19.43 -14.76
N GLN A 728 -26.41 19.31 -15.63
CA GLN A 728 -27.58 20.19 -15.60
C GLN A 728 -28.38 20.02 -14.31
N TRP A 729 -28.54 18.79 -13.83
CA TRP A 729 -29.19 18.48 -12.55
C TRP A 729 -28.41 19.04 -11.35
N LEU A 730 -27.07 18.96 -11.38
CA LEU A 730 -26.20 19.39 -10.29
C LEU A 730 -26.11 20.91 -10.17
N LYS A 731 -26.20 21.65 -11.29
CA LYS A 731 -26.11 23.14 -11.30
C LYS A 731 -27.05 23.81 -10.30
N ASP A 732 -28.26 23.29 -10.18
CA ASP A 732 -29.29 23.86 -9.30
C ASP A 732 -29.17 23.38 -7.84
N ARG A 733 -28.29 22.40 -7.57
CA ARG A 733 -28.15 21.70 -6.28
C ARG A 733 -26.83 21.94 -5.56
N ARG A 734 -25.86 22.61 -6.18
CA ARG A 734 -24.55 22.94 -5.57
C ARG A 734 -24.52 24.28 -4.84
#